data_AF-A0A7C6HJF6-F1
#
_entry.id   AF-A0A7C6HJF6-F1
#
_cell.length_a   1.000
_cell.length_b   1.000
_cell.length_c   1.000
_cell.angle_alpha   90.00
_cell.angle_beta   90.00
_cell.angle_gamma   90.00
#
_symmetry.space_group_name_H-M   'P 1'
#
loop_
_entity.id
_entity.type
_entity.pdbx_description
1 polymer ?
#
loop_
_entity_poly.entity_id
_entity_poly.type
_entity_poly.pdbx_seq_one_letter_code
_entity_poly.pdbx_strand_id
1 'polypeptide(L)'
;MKRNKVMSFIRLGILVSFAVVYAVLSYYTKPRIIRYDVYEKIDTSKYGSEYNIARMFENCLVMNVDTSNVYYNGEYLSYSDIKNLLVFEDGRFFCNSAFINQLLDKDYSGDRVDLEELGYEVLNYNNRMCIVDMGEKDISLFDNLYTAEALYLRLSGKEQEDIENAFVDLPYLISNGRNNAVFYSEPSLNLGIQTEIYWHQINRDDSRPEFVVGEGEYDDNSTLVRVFNKMQTCTQQFLAYNSYVKGGVQVKALKSKEDVLIATAPFKSWPLSARRIRIFNTSGSLCMEIIPNLTAPYVIETGYFTGNDNEQLLITSMYPNNSVKIAIIDIDSAKYVKHITLQDSSLPKGERIRLEKTQNSKELLVFFKESRLVYILNLDNQKLTKLDLNLPEGVNGVYPGKNPGEYIVTADEEIFSSVYLVKDNTNEKINVGWRENRFYSTFAQDNPDGYVDRGIFAHIRTDLSSQIMGRLAELNSVEDALNNASFSEWRRSISSNQIEQYHTTYTMWEPCFTHRWNSITQTSNMSKIIDDKTGLPKYMALGKDNLTTNYHELNSAFLNGSYADGLLPMSKLRLYPLRTFLQDLSVEFRSNPERLVAVSPVHEHEINVAGSIGDYNYYMVLGFRSHLLNLYGSVEKINERFGTNFASVDEIDPPRDENRGKWDRYGGSDYFAYWSLYNRFIVNKRILEAYREALLAGFPPESISAHQIPEGDAVAGFLGEANTRLSPVDVVMSCGTAFGGTRYGTWYEQKHNWLINAYNAGHKNITIGEYSSLAHGDIAAYNQLKYLFNHGVRMTHVLVPYPGDSSEYAIVKEKEMVAIYKLQRENNPRPGYTGGTLDVKHIFQDDKSYSIVRIGTGDDQNGLLKSVYDDGSWEGSVYFVPFHSRVEVIKAKIKGSVRRNYESEEIKNLHHADQIELTFKGRYTGKGKGKVRIFATYDGAILRTSEVIFDLTQNPQNFRYVFSNQLSLTDNVKLVVEFEADNKSKIDIDDISCTVQRESVARKYFGQFNSKAHKGGITYDVLSRELMG
;
A
#
# COMPACT_ATOMS: atom_id res chain seq x y z
N MET A 1 1.43 -28.13 60.24
CA MET A 1 0.45 -28.00 59.12
C MET A 1 0.00 -26.56 58.81
N LYS A 2 -0.15 -25.62 59.77
CA LYS A 2 -0.58 -24.23 59.45
C LYS A 2 0.47 -23.36 58.71
N ARG A 3 1.77 -23.58 58.93
CA ARG A 3 2.86 -22.80 58.29
C ARG A 3 3.03 -23.05 56.77
N ASN A 4 2.72 -24.26 56.28
CA ASN A 4 2.83 -24.59 54.85
C ASN A 4 1.68 -24.05 54.00
N LYS A 5 0.47 -23.86 54.58
CA LYS A 5 -0.66 -23.25 53.87
C LYS A 5 -0.46 -21.75 53.64
N VAL A 6 0.08 -21.03 54.62
CA VAL A 6 0.34 -19.58 54.50
C VAL A 6 1.44 -19.29 53.46
N MET A 7 2.53 -20.07 53.45
CA MET A 7 3.57 -19.97 52.41
C MET A 7 3.05 -20.30 51.01
N SER A 8 2.09 -21.23 50.88
CA SER A 8 1.46 -21.54 49.59
C SER A 8 0.56 -20.42 49.09
N PHE A 9 -0.18 -19.75 49.98
CA PHE A 9 -1.01 -18.59 49.62
C PHE A 9 -0.17 -17.35 49.29
N ILE A 10 0.93 -17.12 50.00
CA ILE A 10 1.87 -16.03 49.67
C ILE A 10 2.56 -16.29 48.33
N ARG A 11 2.98 -17.54 48.04
CA ARG A 11 3.55 -17.90 46.74
C ARG A 11 2.54 -17.80 45.60
N LEU A 12 1.29 -18.20 45.83
CA LEU A 12 0.22 -18.06 44.84
C LEU A 12 -0.15 -16.59 44.61
N GLY A 13 -0.22 -15.79 45.68
CA GLY A 13 -0.43 -14.34 45.62
C GLY A 13 0.70 -13.64 44.87
N ILE A 14 1.96 -13.96 45.16
CA ILE A 14 3.11 -13.42 44.42
C ILE A 14 3.10 -13.88 42.96
N LEU A 15 2.74 -15.13 42.65
CA LEU A 15 2.64 -15.63 41.27
C LEU A 15 1.51 -14.96 40.49
N VAL A 16 0.36 -14.73 41.13
CA VAL A 16 -0.77 -14.02 40.51
C VAL A 16 -0.45 -12.55 40.35
N SER A 17 0.18 -11.90 41.35
CA SER A 17 0.65 -10.53 41.24
C SER A 17 1.75 -10.39 40.19
N PHE A 18 2.69 -11.33 40.05
CA PHE A 18 3.70 -11.30 38.98
C PHE A 18 3.08 -11.59 37.60
N ALA A 19 2.08 -12.47 37.51
CA ALA A 19 1.38 -12.74 36.27
C ALA A 19 0.50 -11.57 35.84
N VAL A 20 -0.15 -10.89 36.80
CA VAL A 20 -0.94 -9.68 36.57
C VAL A 20 -0.02 -8.50 36.26
N VAL A 21 1.05 -8.27 37.02
CA VAL A 21 2.04 -7.22 36.75
C VAL A 21 2.82 -7.48 35.47
N TYR A 22 3.09 -8.73 35.08
CA TYR A 22 3.68 -9.05 33.77
C TYR A 22 2.66 -8.91 32.64
N ALA A 23 1.40 -9.33 32.83
CA ALA A 23 0.33 -9.11 31.85
C ALA A 23 0.06 -7.62 31.65
N VAL A 24 0.08 -6.84 32.73
CA VAL A 24 -0.01 -5.38 32.75
C VAL A 24 1.25 -4.79 32.09
N LEU A 25 2.47 -5.02 32.56
CA LEU A 25 3.68 -4.44 31.95
C LEU A 25 3.90 -4.85 30.48
N SER A 26 3.49 -6.05 30.07
CA SER A 26 3.55 -6.47 28.66
C SER A 26 2.37 -5.99 27.79
N TYR A 27 1.32 -5.45 28.42
CA TYR A 27 0.20 -4.76 27.78
C TYR A 27 0.40 -3.23 27.74
N TYR A 28 1.03 -2.65 28.77
CA TYR A 28 1.19 -1.20 28.96
C TYR A 28 2.44 -0.57 28.32
N THR A 29 3.31 -1.35 27.66
CA THR A 29 4.52 -0.81 26.98
C THR A 29 4.63 -1.16 25.50
N LYS A 30 3.55 -1.64 24.86
CA LYS A 30 3.66 -2.16 23.49
C LYS A 30 3.05 -1.26 22.41
N PRO A 31 3.75 -1.13 21.25
CA PRO A 31 3.33 -0.35 20.08
C PRO A 31 1.92 -0.68 19.59
N ARG A 32 1.46 0.08 18.61
CA ARG A 32 0.29 -0.26 17.78
C ARG A 32 0.50 -1.64 17.12
N ILE A 33 0.07 -2.72 17.78
CA ILE A 33 0.25 -4.12 17.37
C ILE A 33 -1.08 -4.74 16.94
N ILE A 34 -1.13 -5.35 15.75
CA ILE A 34 -2.24 -6.21 15.32
C ILE A 34 -2.03 -7.67 15.72
N ARG A 35 -3.07 -8.35 16.22
CA ARG A 35 -3.06 -9.82 16.41
C ARG A 35 -4.06 -10.56 15.54
N TYR A 36 -3.65 -11.72 15.02
CA TYR A 36 -4.45 -12.64 14.18
C TYR A 36 -4.12 -14.11 14.49
N ASP A 37 -4.90 -15.10 14.05
CA ASP A 37 -4.54 -16.53 14.23
C ASP A 37 -3.59 -17.04 13.13
N VAL A 38 -2.98 -18.21 13.31
CA VAL A 38 -2.07 -18.85 12.36
C VAL A 38 -2.77 -19.23 11.06
N TYR A 39 -4.08 -19.50 11.07
CA TYR A 39 -4.81 -19.86 9.85
C TYR A 39 -5.73 -18.75 9.35
N GLU A 40 -6.13 -17.84 10.24
CA GLU A 40 -7.05 -16.76 9.92
C GLU A 40 -6.36 -15.59 9.20
N LYS A 41 -7.16 -14.90 8.39
CA LYS A 41 -6.81 -13.58 7.87
C LYS A 41 -6.61 -12.61 9.04
N ILE A 42 -5.80 -11.58 8.83
CA ILE A 42 -5.67 -10.47 9.77
C ILE A 42 -7.06 -9.84 9.97
N ASP A 43 -7.57 -9.88 11.20
CA ASP A 43 -8.81 -9.16 11.56
C ASP A 43 -8.51 -7.69 11.81
N THR A 44 -8.48 -6.92 10.72
CA THR A 44 -8.26 -5.48 10.72
C THR A 44 -9.45 -4.68 11.23
N SER A 45 -10.65 -5.29 11.40
CA SER A 45 -11.83 -4.61 11.95
C SER A 45 -11.64 -4.19 13.41
N LYS A 46 -10.83 -4.95 14.16
CA LYS A 46 -10.42 -4.65 15.53
C LYS A 46 -9.50 -3.45 15.64
N TYR A 47 -9.24 -2.69 14.58
CA TYR A 47 -8.37 -1.51 14.59
C TYR A 47 -9.08 -0.27 14.05
N GLY A 48 -10.42 -0.31 14.05
CA GLY A 48 -11.25 0.88 13.92
C GLY A 48 -11.04 1.86 15.08
N SER A 49 -11.61 3.06 14.93
CA SER A 49 -11.53 4.15 15.90
C SER A 49 -11.84 3.72 17.33
N GLU A 50 -12.93 2.98 17.55
CA GLU A 50 -13.39 2.52 18.88
C GLU A 50 -12.33 1.68 19.62
N TYR A 51 -11.72 0.70 18.94
CA TYR A 51 -10.68 -0.12 19.58
C TYR A 51 -9.42 0.71 19.88
N ASN A 52 -9.03 1.61 18.97
CA ASN A 52 -7.88 2.48 19.19
C ASN A 52 -8.11 3.43 20.36
N ILE A 53 -9.32 4.00 20.49
CA ILE A 53 -9.74 4.81 21.63
C ILE A 53 -9.65 3.97 22.91
N ALA A 54 -10.27 2.78 22.91
CA ALA A 54 -10.26 1.86 24.04
C ALA A 54 -8.85 1.55 24.53
N ARG A 55 -7.93 1.24 23.62
CA ARG A 55 -6.54 0.89 23.92
C ARG A 55 -5.71 2.10 24.37
N MET A 56 -5.85 3.23 23.67
CA MET A 56 -5.04 4.42 23.90
C MET A 56 -5.44 5.10 25.22
N PHE A 57 -6.73 5.34 25.41
CA PHE A 57 -7.27 6.10 26.54
C PHE A 57 -7.79 5.20 27.68
N GLU A 58 -7.35 3.94 27.71
CA GLU A 58 -7.55 3.07 28.87
C GLU A 58 -6.88 3.70 30.10
N ASN A 59 -7.66 3.86 31.18
CA ASN A 59 -7.31 4.57 32.42
C ASN A 59 -7.21 6.11 32.29
N CYS A 60 -7.77 6.70 31.24
CA CYS A 60 -7.91 8.16 31.15
C CYS A 60 -9.33 8.60 31.52
N LEU A 61 -9.42 9.80 32.09
CA LEU A 61 -10.66 10.57 32.16
C LEU A 61 -10.61 11.61 31.03
N VAL A 62 -11.49 11.46 30.05
CA VAL A 62 -11.54 12.37 28.90
C VAL A 62 -12.85 13.14 28.90
N MET A 63 -12.75 14.46 28.89
CA MET A 63 -13.86 15.40 28.99
C MET A 63 -13.82 16.38 27.83
N ASN A 64 -14.97 16.71 27.28
CA ASN A 64 -15.11 17.67 26.18
C ASN A 64 -15.70 18.98 26.70
N VAL A 65 -15.15 20.11 26.25
CA VAL A 65 -15.71 21.44 26.49
C VAL A 65 -17.08 21.50 25.80
N ASP A 66 -18.03 22.21 26.39
CA ASP A 66 -19.41 22.38 25.88
C ASP A 66 -20.34 21.16 25.95
N THR A 67 -19.89 20.01 26.45
CA THR A 67 -20.76 18.84 26.67
C THR A 67 -20.64 18.28 28.08
N SER A 68 -21.62 17.49 28.50
CA SER A 68 -21.55 16.71 29.74
C SER A 68 -21.23 15.23 29.48
N ASN A 69 -20.70 14.93 28.27
CA ASN A 69 -20.29 13.59 27.90
C ASN A 69 -18.82 13.36 28.26
N VAL A 70 -18.52 12.17 28.74
CA VAL A 70 -17.23 11.81 29.30
C VAL A 70 -16.85 10.42 28.85
N TYR A 71 -15.56 10.17 28.68
CA TYR A 71 -15.03 8.83 28.49
C TYR A 71 -14.13 8.47 29.67
N TYR A 72 -14.43 7.36 30.34
CA TYR A 72 -13.72 6.92 31.53
C TYR A 72 -13.63 5.40 31.59
N ASN A 73 -12.42 4.86 31.72
CA ASN A 73 -12.16 3.42 31.85
C ASN A 73 -12.84 2.51 30.82
N GLY A 74 -12.91 2.94 29.55
CA GLY A 74 -13.54 2.15 28.48
C GLY A 74 -15.04 2.39 28.30
N GLU A 75 -15.64 3.24 29.12
CA GLU A 75 -17.08 3.53 29.07
C GLU A 75 -17.35 4.98 28.67
N TYR A 76 -18.37 5.16 27.82
CA TYR A 76 -18.93 6.46 27.48
C TYR A 76 -20.06 6.79 28.46
N LEU A 77 -19.88 7.85 29.23
CA LEU A 77 -20.78 8.29 30.29
C LEU A 77 -21.37 9.67 29.94
N SER A 78 -22.58 9.96 30.42
CA SER A 78 -23.23 11.25 30.23
C SER A 78 -23.78 11.77 31.55
N TYR A 79 -23.47 13.03 31.87
CA TYR A 79 -23.86 13.71 33.11
C TYR A 79 -24.71 14.94 32.78
N SER A 80 -25.82 14.74 32.09
CA SER A 80 -26.70 15.81 31.60
C SER A 80 -27.18 16.80 32.66
N ASP A 81 -27.20 16.39 33.93
CA ASP A 81 -27.63 17.21 35.06
C ASP A 81 -26.53 18.20 35.53
N ILE A 82 -25.29 18.01 35.09
CA ILE A 82 -24.13 18.85 35.44
C ILE A 82 -23.85 19.79 34.26
N LYS A 83 -24.27 21.06 34.41
CA LYS A 83 -23.95 22.11 33.43
C LYS A 83 -22.49 22.54 33.57
N ASN A 84 -21.86 22.88 32.43
CA ASN A 84 -20.48 23.34 32.35
C ASN A 84 -19.51 22.38 33.08
N LEU A 85 -19.62 21.07 32.78
CA LEU A 85 -18.82 20.03 33.40
C LEU A 85 -17.31 20.31 33.24
N LEU A 86 -16.91 20.78 32.06
CA LEU A 86 -15.56 21.24 31.74
C LEU A 86 -15.64 22.62 31.07
N VAL A 87 -14.75 23.53 31.46
CA VAL A 87 -14.52 24.80 30.77
C VAL A 87 -13.02 25.03 30.55
N PHE A 88 -12.68 25.76 29.50
CA PHE A 88 -11.31 26.21 29.24
C PHE A 88 -11.24 27.73 29.38
N GLU A 89 -10.49 28.21 30.38
CA GLU A 89 -10.38 29.63 30.72
C GLU A 89 -8.91 29.92 31.10
N ASP A 90 -8.36 31.06 30.67
CA ASP A 90 -6.99 31.50 30.97
C ASP A 90 -5.87 30.46 30.69
N GLY A 91 -6.06 29.66 29.63
CA GLY A 91 -5.09 28.64 29.21
C GLY A 91 -5.16 27.33 29.99
N ARG A 92 -6.16 27.16 30.88
CA ARG A 92 -6.31 25.99 31.75
C ARG A 92 -7.71 25.40 31.70
N PHE A 93 -7.82 24.14 32.11
CA PHE A 93 -9.10 23.46 32.23
C PHE A 93 -9.59 23.44 33.67
N PHE A 94 -10.85 23.83 33.86
CA PHE A 94 -11.54 23.75 35.14
C PHE A 94 -12.74 22.80 35.03
N CYS A 95 -12.87 21.90 36.00
CA CYS A 95 -13.94 20.91 36.04
C CYS A 95 -14.85 21.12 37.25
N ASN A 96 -16.13 20.77 37.13
CA ASN A 96 -17.09 20.87 38.23
C ASN A 96 -16.66 20.01 39.44
N SER A 97 -16.54 20.61 40.63
CA SER A 97 -16.04 19.92 41.82
C SER A 97 -16.92 18.75 42.25
N ALA A 98 -18.25 18.84 42.09
CA ALA A 98 -19.16 17.77 42.49
C ALA A 98 -18.93 16.50 41.64
N PHE A 99 -18.67 16.67 40.35
CA PHE A 99 -18.32 15.57 39.45
C PHE A 99 -16.98 14.93 39.85
N ILE A 100 -15.93 15.74 40.03
CA ILE A 100 -14.61 15.22 40.39
C ILE A 100 -14.60 14.55 41.75
N ASN A 101 -15.29 15.13 42.75
CA ASN A 101 -15.41 14.55 44.09
C ASN A 101 -16.12 13.19 44.03
N GLN A 102 -17.18 13.07 43.24
CA GLN A 102 -17.89 11.82 43.04
C GLN A 102 -17.02 10.77 42.32
N LEU A 103 -16.29 11.17 41.27
CA LEU A 103 -15.51 10.25 40.45
C LEU A 103 -14.25 9.74 41.17
N LEU A 104 -13.53 10.63 41.87
CA LEU A 104 -12.22 10.34 42.44
C LEU A 104 -12.24 10.08 43.96
N ASP A 105 -13.41 10.10 44.59
CA ASP A 105 -13.57 10.00 46.06
C ASP A 105 -12.69 11.03 46.81
N LYS A 106 -12.81 12.30 46.37
CA LYS A 106 -12.09 13.47 46.92
C LYS A 106 -13.07 14.52 47.45
N ASP A 107 -12.58 15.49 48.22
CA ASP A 107 -13.38 16.55 48.84
C ASP A 107 -12.79 17.94 48.55
N TYR A 108 -12.78 18.34 47.28
CA TYR A 108 -12.38 19.69 46.87
C TYR A 108 -13.46 20.70 47.24
N SER A 109 -13.05 21.79 47.91
CA SER A 109 -13.94 22.90 48.30
C SER A 109 -14.07 23.94 47.19
N GLY A 110 -15.29 24.28 46.78
CA GLY A 110 -15.58 25.27 45.73
C GLY A 110 -16.39 24.69 44.57
N ASP A 111 -16.80 25.53 43.61
CA ASP A 111 -17.68 25.10 42.50
C ASP A 111 -16.92 24.42 41.34
N ARG A 112 -15.62 24.70 41.19
CA ARG A 112 -14.74 24.13 40.16
C ARG A 112 -13.35 23.79 40.72
N VAL A 113 -12.68 22.82 40.10
CA VAL A 113 -11.30 22.38 40.39
C VAL A 113 -10.43 22.60 39.16
N ASP A 114 -9.24 23.19 39.32
CA ASP A 114 -8.21 23.22 38.28
C ASP A 114 -7.68 21.80 38.07
N LEU A 115 -7.77 21.28 36.85
CA LEU A 115 -7.38 19.91 36.58
C LEU A 115 -5.88 19.66 36.76
N GLU A 116 -5.03 20.70 36.64
CA GLU A 116 -3.60 20.59 36.92
C GLU A 116 -3.32 20.32 38.41
N GLU A 117 -4.23 20.70 39.32
CA GLU A 117 -4.09 20.47 40.77
C GLU A 117 -4.39 19.03 41.19
N LEU A 118 -4.91 18.19 40.27
CA LEU A 118 -5.25 16.80 40.58
C LEU A 118 -4.02 15.91 40.85
N GLY A 119 -2.84 16.37 40.44
CA GLY A 119 -1.58 15.61 40.51
C GLY A 119 -1.43 14.54 39.42
N TYR A 120 -2.25 14.63 38.38
CA TYR A 120 -2.19 13.79 37.17
C TYR A 120 -1.66 14.59 35.99
N GLU A 121 -1.20 13.90 34.96
CA GLU A 121 -0.85 14.55 33.70
C GLU A 121 -2.14 14.98 32.98
N VAL A 122 -2.17 16.25 32.54
CA VAL A 122 -3.30 16.85 31.86
C VAL A 122 -2.88 17.23 30.45
N LEU A 123 -3.54 16.64 29.46
CA LEU A 123 -3.27 16.89 28.05
C LEU A 123 -4.39 17.73 27.43
N ASN A 124 -3.99 18.80 26.75
CA ASN A 124 -4.88 19.73 26.08
C ASN A 124 -5.01 19.41 24.59
N TYR A 125 -6.19 18.95 24.17
CA TYR A 125 -6.53 18.80 22.76
C TYR A 125 -7.23 20.05 22.21
N ASN A 126 -6.44 20.96 21.62
CA ASN A 126 -6.90 22.17 20.92
C ASN A 126 -7.90 23.02 21.72
N ASN A 127 -7.76 23.10 23.03
CA ASN A 127 -8.64 23.83 23.96
C ASN A 127 -10.10 23.33 23.99
N ARG A 128 -10.37 22.18 23.36
CA ARG A 128 -11.72 21.63 23.19
C ARG A 128 -11.94 20.35 23.99
N MET A 129 -10.90 19.58 24.24
CA MET A 129 -11.01 18.33 25.01
C MET A 129 -9.82 18.22 25.96
N CYS A 130 -10.11 17.83 27.19
CA CYS A 130 -9.13 17.57 28.22
C CYS A 130 -9.00 16.06 28.44
N ILE A 131 -7.77 15.57 28.50
CA ILE A 131 -7.46 14.18 28.83
C ILE A 131 -6.63 14.21 30.12
N VAL A 132 -7.17 13.61 31.18
CA VAL A 132 -6.46 13.40 32.43
C VAL A 132 -5.96 11.96 32.45
N ASP A 133 -4.65 11.77 32.34
CA ASP A 133 -4.04 10.45 32.41
C ASP A 133 -3.84 10.04 33.87
N MET A 134 -4.60 9.02 34.30
CA MET A 134 -4.51 8.45 35.65
C MET A 134 -3.65 7.19 35.68
N GLY A 135 -3.03 6.81 34.56
CA GLY A 135 -2.07 5.72 34.44
C GLY A 135 -0.62 6.19 34.43
N GLU A 136 0.30 5.24 34.23
CA GLU A 136 1.72 5.51 33.95
C GLU A 136 2.00 5.52 32.43
N LYS A 137 1.01 5.85 31.59
CA LYS A 137 1.21 5.93 30.12
C LYS A 137 1.82 7.28 29.76
N ASP A 138 2.72 7.27 28.79
CA ASP A 138 3.22 8.49 28.15
C ASP A 138 2.41 8.71 26.87
N ILE A 139 1.39 9.57 26.94
CA ILE A 139 0.46 9.80 25.83
C ILE A 139 0.89 11.04 25.02
N SER A 140 1.44 10.79 23.84
CA SER A 140 1.71 11.84 22.85
C SER A 140 0.45 12.18 22.05
N LEU A 141 -0.10 13.40 22.24
CA LEU A 141 -1.19 13.91 21.40
C LEU A 141 -0.77 14.14 19.94
N PHE A 142 0.50 14.41 19.68
CA PHE A 142 1.01 14.57 18.33
C PHE A 142 0.96 13.24 17.56
N ASP A 143 1.49 12.17 18.16
CA ASP A 143 1.56 10.87 17.49
C ASP A 143 0.17 10.23 17.37
N ASN A 144 -0.76 10.54 18.28
CA ASN A 144 -2.10 9.94 18.33
C ASN A 144 -3.24 10.93 18.05
N LEU A 145 -2.94 11.99 17.30
CA LEU A 145 -3.85 13.08 16.98
C LEU A 145 -5.20 12.60 16.41
N TYR A 146 -5.15 11.59 15.54
CA TYR A 146 -6.34 11.09 14.85
C TYR A 146 -7.26 10.27 15.77
N THR A 147 -6.69 9.51 16.70
CA THR A 147 -7.47 8.79 17.72
C THR A 147 -8.10 9.78 18.71
N ALA A 148 -7.39 10.84 19.09
CA ALA A 148 -7.94 11.91 19.91
C ALA A 148 -9.10 12.64 19.21
N GLU A 149 -8.99 12.91 17.91
CA GLU A 149 -10.07 13.51 17.13
C GLU A 149 -11.32 12.61 17.08
N ALA A 150 -11.16 11.32 16.82
CA ALA A 150 -12.29 10.40 16.78
C ALA A 150 -13.05 10.37 18.12
N LEU A 151 -12.32 10.38 19.24
CA LEU A 151 -12.92 10.48 20.58
C LEU A 151 -13.62 11.82 20.80
N TYR A 152 -13.00 12.94 20.38
CA TYR A 152 -13.62 14.27 20.46
C TYR A 152 -14.95 14.31 19.69
N LEU A 153 -14.98 13.84 18.44
CA LEU A 153 -16.21 13.81 17.63
C LEU A 153 -17.31 12.99 18.31
N ARG A 154 -16.96 11.85 18.90
CA ARG A 154 -17.88 10.99 19.66
C ARG A 154 -18.46 11.68 20.88
N LEU A 155 -17.62 12.27 21.73
CA LEU A 155 -18.05 12.99 22.93
C LEU A 155 -18.86 14.23 22.59
N SER A 156 -18.58 14.86 21.45
CA SER A 156 -19.33 16.00 20.91
C SER A 156 -20.72 15.63 20.38
N GLY A 157 -21.07 14.34 20.33
CA GLY A 157 -22.35 13.88 19.75
C GLY A 157 -22.45 14.13 18.24
N LYS A 158 -21.31 14.09 17.52
CA LYS A 158 -21.30 14.20 16.05
C LYS A 158 -21.91 12.95 15.41
N GLU A 159 -22.34 13.09 14.16
CA GLU A 159 -22.97 12.02 13.41
C GLU A 159 -22.00 10.85 13.20
N GLN A 160 -22.55 9.65 13.03
CA GLN A 160 -21.73 8.45 12.81
C GLN A 160 -20.83 8.58 11.57
N GLU A 161 -21.32 9.26 10.52
CA GLU A 161 -20.54 9.56 9.31
C GLU A 161 -19.28 10.40 9.61
N ASP A 162 -19.35 11.36 10.52
CA ASP A 162 -18.20 12.19 10.91
C ASP A 162 -17.11 11.34 11.58
N ILE A 163 -17.54 10.41 12.45
CA ILE A 163 -16.65 9.53 13.21
C ILE A 163 -16.01 8.49 12.27
N GLU A 164 -16.78 7.90 11.36
CA GLU A 164 -16.29 6.93 10.37
C GLU A 164 -15.30 7.54 9.39
N ASN A 165 -15.41 8.86 9.13
CA ASN A 165 -14.49 9.57 8.24
C ASN A 165 -13.27 10.15 8.96
N ALA A 166 -13.22 10.13 10.30
CA ALA A 166 -12.03 10.50 11.05
C ALA A 166 -10.84 9.62 10.64
N PHE A 167 -9.64 10.17 10.60
CA PHE A 167 -8.45 9.37 10.35
C PHE A 167 -8.22 8.38 11.51
N VAL A 168 -7.53 7.28 11.25
CA VAL A 168 -7.15 6.31 12.29
C VAL A 168 -5.66 6.09 12.29
N ASP A 169 -5.18 5.71 13.46
CA ASP A 169 -3.80 5.35 13.70
C ASP A 169 -3.46 3.97 13.15
N LEU A 170 -2.39 3.90 12.37
CA LEU A 170 -1.94 2.67 11.73
C LEU A 170 -0.95 1.89 12.62
N PRO A 171 -0.96 0.54 12.57
CA PRO A 171 -0.07 -0.31 13.34
C PRO A 171 1.34 -0.33 12.78
N TYR A 172 2.34 -0.30 13.66
CA TYR A 172 3.73 -0.52 13.28
C TYR A 172 4.08 -2.01 13.21
N LEU A 173 3.29 -2.88 13.85
CA LEU A 173 3.59 -4.31 13.93
C LEU A 173 2.30 -5.13 13.82
N ILE A 174 2.32 -6.20 13.04
CA ILE A 174 1.20 -7.14 12.91
C ILE A 174 1.75 -8.53 13.18
N SER A 175 1.23 -9.25 14.18
CA SER A 175 1.74 -10.55 14.60
C SER A 175 0.65 -11.47 15.09
N ASN A 176 0.73 -12.76 14.77
CA ASN A 176 -0.19 -13.74 15.36
C ASN A 176 0.11 -14.08 16.85
N GLY A 177 1.13 -13.45 17.44
CA GLY A 177 1.55 -13.68 18.83
C GLY A 177 2.15 -15.06 19.10
N ARG A 178 2.31 -15.91 18.07
CA ARG A 178 2.81 -17.29 18.19
C ARG A 178 4.12 -17.51 17.44
N ASN A 179 4.20 -17.11 16.18
CA ASN A 179 5.35 -17.42 15.32
C ASN A 179 5.50 -16.56 14.05
N ASN A 180 4.56 -15.65 13.75
CA ASN A 180 4.64 -14.78 12.57
C ASN A 180 4.51 -13.31 12.98
N ALA A 181 5.32 -12.44 12.39
CA ALA A 181 5.20 -11.00 12.54
C ALA A 181 5.70 -10.23 11.33
N VAL A 182 5.07 -9.08 11.07
CA VAL A 182 5.50 -8.08 10.09
C VAL A 182 5.58 -6.73 10.81
N PHE A 183 6.78 -6.18 10.87
CA PHE A 183 7.04 -4.82 11.32
C PHE A 183 7.09 -3.88 10.11
N TYR A 184 6.41 -2.75 10.18
CA TYR A 184 6.41 -1.67 9.20
C TYR A 184 7.22 -0.52 9.78
N SER A 185 8.30 -0.11 9.09
CA SER A 185 9.11 1.01 9.58
C SER A 185 8.31 2.33 9.57
N GLU A 186 7.34 2.46 8.66
CA GLU A 186 6.43 3.59 8.58
C GLU A 186 5.12 3.16 7.87
N PRO A 187 4.06 2.79 8.62
CA PRO A 187 2.85 2.23 8.03
C PRO A 187 2.04 3.25 7.22
N SER A 188 2.19 4.56 7.45
CA SER A 188 1.54 5.60 6.62
C SER A 188 2.07 5.65 5.18
N LEU A 189 3.16 4.94 4.91
CA LEU A 189 3.73 4.76 3.59
C LEU A 189 3.45 3.38 2.98
N ASN A 190 2.59 2.55 3.57
CA ASN A 190 2.20 1.27 2.98
C ASN A 190 0.73 1.31 2.56
N LEU A 191 0.44 1.29 1.25
CA LEU A 191 -0.93 1.38 0.74
C LEU A 191 -1.77 0.15 1.09
N GLY A 192 -1.14 -1.04 1.14
CA GLY A 192 -1.77 -2.29 1.54
C GLY A 192 -2.41 -2.17 2.92
N ILE A 193 -1.60 -1.84 3.93
CA ILE A 193 -2.08 -1.74 5.31
C ILE A 193 -3.04 -0.58 5.52
N GLN A 194 -2.80 0.55 4.85
CA GLN A 194 -3.71 1.71 4.90
C GLN A 194 -5.09 1.33 4.39
N THR A 195 -5.16 0.83 3.17
CA THR A 195 -6.45 0.53 2.56
C THR A 195 -7.19 -0.58 3.30
N GLU A 196 -6.49 -1.59 3.80
CA GLU A 196 -7.10 -2.66 4.59
C GLU A 196 -7.79 -2.10 5.84
N ILE A 197 -7.08 -1.32 6.65
CA ILE A 197 -7.61 -0.80 7.93
C ILE A 197 -8.74 0.21 7.72
N TYR A 198 -8.53 1.17 6.82
CA TYR A 198 -9.54 2.20 6.55
C TYR A 198 -10.80 1.62 5.91
N TRP A 199 -10.69 0.59 5.07
CA TRP A 199 -11.85 -0.08 4.48
C TRP A 199 -12.77 -0.68 5.54
N HIS A 200 -12.22 -1.33 6.56
CA HIS A 200 -13.01 -1.87 7.67
C HIS A 200 -13.68 -0.78 8.52
N GLN A 201 -13.04 0.37 8.69
CA GLN A 201 -13.61 1.48 9.44
C GLN A 201 -14.85 2.06 8.76
N ILE A 202 -14.81 2.24 7.44
CA ILE A 202 -15.92 2.82 6.68
C ILE A 202 -17.00 1.79 6.30
N ASN A 203 -16.78 0.51 6.63
CA ASN A 203 -17.70 -0.62 6.44
C ASN A 203 -18.45 -0.61 5.09
N ARG A 204 -17.72 -0.39 4.00
CA ARG A 204 -18.31 -0.37 2.66
C ARG A 204 -18.41 -1.77 2.09
N ASP A 205 -19.61 -2.12 1.65
CA ASP A 205 -19.80 -3.34 0.86
C ASP A 205 -19.03 -3.22 -0.46
N ASP A 206 -18.15 -4.18 -0.70
CA ASP A 206 -17.26 -4.19 -1.86
C ASP A 206 -17.05 -5.62 -2.35
N SER A 207 -17.54 -5.87 -3.57
CA SER A 207 -17.52 -7.14 -4.29
C SER A 207 -16.22 -7.37 -5.08
N ARG A 208 -15.19 -6.55 -4.88
CA ARG A 208 -13.89 -6.77 -5.52
C ARG A 208 -13.16 -7.99 -4.94
N PRO A 209 -12.53 -8.81 -5.79
CA PRO A 209 -11.82 -10.01 -5.36
C PRO A 209 -10.46 -9.71 -4.73
N GLU A 210 -10.04 -10.60 -3.84
CA GLU A 210 -8.68 -10.66 -3.29
C GLU A 210 -7.82 -11.65 -4.07
N PHE A 211 -6.52 -11.40 -4.17
CA PHE A 211 -5.63 -12.20 -5.02
C PHE A 211 -4.42 -12.74 -4.27
N VAL A 212 -3.98 -13.90 -4.71
CA VAL A 212 -2.61 -14.36 -4.53
C VAL A 212 -1.94 -14.43 -5.89
N VAL A 213 -0.70 -13.95 -5.97
CA VAL A 213 0.06 -13.87 -7.23
C VAL A 213 1.49 -14.35 -7.01
N GLY A 214 1.98 -15.21 -7.90
CA GLY A 214 3.38 -15.65 -7.95
C GLY A 214 4.13 -15.06 -9.16
N GLU A 215 5.45 -14.89 -9.02
CA GLU A 215 6.32 -14.57 -10.16
C GLU A 215 6.15 -15.62 -11.29
N GLY A 216 5.95 -15.15 -12.51
CA GLY A 216 5.81 -16.00 -13.68
C GLY A 216 7.11 -16.69 -14.09
N GLU A 217 7.03 -17.46 -15.16
CA GLU A 217 8.11 -18.35 -15.58
C GLU A 217 9.16 -17.59 -16.40
N TYR A 218 10.15 -17.05 -15.70
CA TYR A 218 11.37 -16.48 -16.29
C TYR A 218 12.57 -17.01 -15.52
N ASP A 219 13.64 -17.35 -16.23
CA ASP A 219 14.78 -18.10 -15.68
C ASP A 219 15.41 -17.46 -14.44
N ASP A 220 15.34 -16.14 -14.39
CA ASP A 220 15.97 -15.26 -13.41
C ASP A 220 15.03 -14.86 -12.25
N ASN A 221 13.74 -15.18 -12.39
CA ASN A 221 12.73 -14.96 -11.34
C ASN A 221 13.04 -15.88 -10.15
N SER A 222 12.71 -15.39 -8.96
CA SER A 222 12.79 -16.18 -7.73
C SER A 222 11.51 -17.00 -7.61
N THR A 223 10.99 -17.14 -6.39
CA THR A 223 9.68 -17.74 -6.12
C THR A 223 8.89 -16.81 -5.21
N LEU A 224 8.88 -15.51 -5.53
CA LEU A 224 8.15 -14.54 -4.73
C LEU A 224 6.64 -14.71 -4.94
N VAL A 225 5.92 -14.55 -3.85
CA VAL A 225 4.46 -14.55 -3.80
C VAL A 225 4.00 -13.26 -3.12
N ARG A 226 2.98 -12.62 -3.71
CA ARG A 226 2.28 -11.46 -3.16
C ARG A 226 0.81 -11.79 -2.89
N VAL A 227 0.29 -11.24 -1.80
CA VAL A 227 -1.14 -11.28 -1.47
C VAL A 227 -1.69 -9.86 -1.57
N PHE A 228 -2.81 -9.72 -2.26
CA PHE A 228 -3.48 -8.46 -2.52
C PHE A 228 -4.88 -8.47 -1.92
N ASN A 229 -5.26 -7.35 -1.31
CA ASN A 229 -6.60 -7.16 -0.77
C ASN A 229 -7.61 -6.74 -1.85
N LYS A 230 -8.84 -6.42 -1.43
CA LYS A 230 -9.93 -5.98 -2.31
C LYS A 230 -9.62 -4.70 -3.10
N MET A 231 -8.71 -3.87 -2.61
CA MET A 231 -8.25 -2.66 -3.30
C MET A 231 -7.09 -2.93 -4.26
N GLN A 232 -6.69 -4.20 -4.43
CA GLN A 232 -5.55 -4.63 -5.26
C GLN A 232 -4.22 -4.03 -4.82
N THR A 233 -4.05 -3.78 -3.53
CA THR A 233 -2.78 -3.36 -2.94
C THR A 233 -2.12 -4.52 -2.20
N CYS A 234 -0.79 -4.61 -2.28
CA CYS A 234 -0.03 -5.70 -1.70
C CYS A 234 -0.01 -5.59 -0.17
N THR A 235 -0.59 -6.57 0.53
CA THR A 235 -0.58 -6.65 2.00
C THR A 235 0.54 -7.54 2.52
N GLN A 236 0.94 -8.55 1.74
CA GLN A 236 2.01 -9.50 2.11
C GLN A 236 2.88 -9.85 0.90
N GLN A 237 4.18 -9.95 1.14
CA GLN A 237 5.16 -10.50 0.19
C GLN A 237 6.06 -11.49 0.92
N PHE A 238 6.25 -12.67 0.34
CA PHE A 238 7.11 -13.70 0.91
C PHE A 238 7.76 -14.55 -0.16
N LEU A 239 8.87 -15.18 0.21
CA LEU A 239 9.58 -16.11 -0.65
C LEU A 239 9.11 -17.55 -0.39
N ALA A 240 8.46 -18.18 -1.36
CA ALA A 240 7.90 -19.53 -1.19
C ALA A 240 8.99 -20.62 -1.06
N TYR A 241 10.11 -20.49 -1.75
CA TYR A 241 11.23 -21.44 -1.76
C TYR A 241 12.55 -20.70 -1.57
N ASN A 242 13.57 -21.40 -1.06
CA ASN A 242 14.89 -20.80 -0.83
C ASN A 242 15.38 -20.01 -2.05
N SER A 243 16.11 -18.90 -1.84
CA SER A 243 16.46 -17.91 -2.87
C SER A 243 17.27 -18.44 -4.07
N TYR A 244 17.82 -19.65 -3.99
CA TYR A 244 18.51 -20.35 -5.07
C TYR A 244 17.57 -21.17 -5.98
N VAL A 245 16.30 -21.37 -5.59
CA VAL A 245 15.26 -21.90 -6.47
C VAL A 245 14.81 -20.75 -7.37
N LYS A 246 14.90 -20.97 -8.68
CA LYS A 246 14.65 -19.96 -9.72
C LYS A 246 13.64 -20.46 -10.74
N GLY A 247 13.12 -19.56 -11.56
CA GLY A 247 12.19 -19.89 -12.64
C GLY A 247 10.73 -19.53 -12.33
N GLY A 248 10.43 -18.82 -11.25
CA GLY A 248 9.06 -18.48 -10.87
C GLY A 248 8.33 -19.56 -10.07
N VAL A 249 7.08 -19.27 -9.73
CA VAL A 249 6.25 -20.11 -8.87
C VAL A 249 4.78 -20.06 -9.30
N GLN A 250 4.11 -21.21 -9.28
CA GLN A 250 2.66 -21.36 -9.40
C GLN A 250 2.00 -21.14 -8.05
N VAL A 251 0.86 -20.46 -8.03
CA VAL A 251 0.02 -20.27 -6.84
C VAL A 251 -1.40 -20.74 -7.10
N LYS A 252 -2.01 -21.41 -6.12
CA LYS A 252 -3.44 -21.73 -6.09
C LYS A 252 -4.01 -21.49 -4.69
N ALA A 253 -5.17 -20.87 -4.62
CA ALA A 253 -5.92 -20.69 -3.39
C ALA A 253 -6.75 -21.94 -3.09
N LEU A 254 -6.87 -22.31 -1.82
CA LEU A 254 -7.80 -23.35 -1.37
C LEU A 254 -8.34 -23.05 0.02
N LYS A 255 -9.55 -23.51 0.28
CA LYS A 255 -10.24 -23.43 1.57
C LYS A 255 -9.83 -24.61 2.46
N SER A 256 -9.51 -24.32 3.71
CA SER A 256 -9.28 -25.31 4.77
C SER A 256 -10.14 -24.89 5.96
N LYS A 257 -11.24 -25.60 6.20
CA LYS A 257 -12.28 -25.18 7.16
C LYS A 257 -12.79 -23.77 6.84
N GLU A 258 -12.63 -22.80 7.74
CA GLU A 258 -13.02 -21.40 7.54
C GLU A 258 -11.90 -20.52 6.97
N ASP A 259 -10.71 -21.09 6.76
CA ASP A 259 -9.52 -20.35 6.37
C ASP A 259 -9.19 -20.52 4.90
N VAL A 260 -8.41 -19.57 4.35
CA VAL A 260 -7.86 -19.63 3.00
C VAL A 260 -6.36 -19.86 3.06
N LEU A 261 -5.88 -20.89 2.37
CA LEU A 261 -4.48 -21.27 2.23
C LEU A 261 -4.00 -21.10 0.79
N ILE A 262 -2.69 -21.01 0.63
CA ILE A 262 -2.00 -20.79 -0.64
C ILE A 262 -1.08 -21.99 -0.90
N ALA A 263 -1.42 -22.80 -1.89
CA ALA A 263 -0.55 -23.84 -2.42
C ALA A 263 0.43 -23.25 -3.44
N THR A 264 1.70 -23.67 -3.36
CA THR A 264 2.76 -23.18 -4.26
C THR A 264 3.56 -24.32 -4.88
N ALA A 265 3.92 -24.20 -6.16
CA ALA A 265 4.77 -25.16 -6.87
C ALA A 265 5.76 -24.44 -7.80
N PRO A 266 7.07 -24.71 -7.76
CA PRO A 266 8.02 -24.08 -8.67
C PRO A 266 7.84 -24.60 -10.11
N PHE A 267 8.11 -23.76 -11.12
CA PHE A 267 8.13 -24.19 -12.52
C PHE A 267 9.33 -25.10 -12.85
N LYS A 268 10.38 -25.06 -12.04
CA LYS A 268 11.60 -25.87 -12.19
C LYS A 268 11.76 -26.91 -11.08
N SER A 269 12.38 -28.03 -11.38
CA SER A 269 12.56 -29.16 -10.44
C SER A 269 13.97 -29.26 -9.83
N TRP A 270 14.79 -28.23 -10.03
CA TRP A 270 16.16 -28.13 -9.51
C TRP A 270 16.35 -26.83 -8.72
N PRO A 271 17.04 -26.87 -7.57
CA PRO A 271 17.58 -28.05 -6.88
C PRO A 271 16.51 -28.94 -6.23
N LEU A 272 16.92 -30.04 -5.57
CA LEU A 272 16.00 -31.03 -4.97
C LEU A 272 14.92 -30.42 -4.05
N SER A 273 15.20 -29.28 -3.41
CA SER A 273 14.22 -28.54 -2.59
C SER A 273 13.01 -28.03 -3.39
N ALA A 274 13.15 -27.86 -4.72
CA ALA A 274 12.08 -27.47 -5.62
C ALA A 274 11.10 -28.62 -5.93
N ARG A 275 11.39 -29.85 -5.48
CA ARG A 275 10.54 -31.04 -5.71
C ARG A 275 9.47 -31.24 -4.62
N ARG A 276 9.04 -30.15 -3.98
CA ARG A 276 8.02 -30.12 -2.93
C ARG A 276 6.89 -29.18 -3.32
N ILE A 277 5.71 -29.42 -2.77
CA ILE A 277 4.64 -28.42 -2.72
C ILE A 277 4.65 -27.80 -1.32
N ARG A 278 4.53 -26.48 -1.24
CA ARG A 278 4.48 -25.74 0.03
C ARG A 278 3.16 -25.01 0.16
N ILE A 279 2.54 -25.15 1.33
CA ILE A 279 1.26 -24.54 1.67
C ILE A 279 1.49 -23.44 2.70
N PHE A 280 1.01 -22.24 2.40
CA PHE A 280 1.12 -21.06 3.25
C PHE A 280 -0.26 -20.56 3.67
N ASN A 281 -0.35 -19.85 4.79
CA ASN A 281 -1.50 -18.99 5.05
C ASN A 281 -1.40 -17.67 4.24
N THR A 282 -2.46 -16.86 4.26
CA THR A 282 -2.47 -15.53 3.61
C THR A 282 -1.46 -14.54 4.20
N SER A 283 -0.97 -14.79 5.41
CA SER A 283 0.10 -14.01 6.06
C SER A 283 1.53 -14.49 5.72
N GLY A 284 1.68 -15.41 4.76
CA GLY A 284 2.97 -15.92 4.26
C GLY A 284 3.71 -16.90 5.19
N SER A 285 3.06 -17.43 6.23
CA SER A 285 3.64 -18.46 7.09
C SER A 285 3.50 -19.85 6.47
N LEU A 286 4.59 -20.62 6.49
CA LEU A 286 4.58 -22.01 6.03
C LEU A 286 3.81 -22.91 7.00
N CYS A 287 2.69 -23.45 6.53
CA CYS A 287 1.82 -24.37 7.28
C CYS A 287 2.21 -25.83 7.05
N MET A 288 2.50 -26.20 5.80
CA MET A 288 2.71 -27.61 5.41
C MET A 288 3.67 -27.74 4.22
N GLU A 289 4.41 -28.85 4.18
CA GLU A 289 5.17 -29.28 3.00
C GLU A 289 4.73 -30.69 2.57
N ILE A 290 4.58 -30.89 1.25
CA ILE A 290 4.18 -32.16 0.65
C ILE A 290 5.26 -32.59 -0.34
N ILE A 291 5.63 -33.88 -0.32
CA ILE A 291 6.53 -34.49 -1.29
C ILE A 291 5.71 -35.48 -2.14
N PRO A 292 5.27 -35.07 -3.35
CA PRO A 292 4.49 -35.94 -4.21
C PRO A 292 5.30 -37.16 -4.69
N ASN A 293 4.68 -38.33 -4.73
CA ASN A 293 5.24 -39.50 -5.43
C ASN A 293 4.98 -39.39 -6.96
N LEU A 294 5.44 -38.30 -7.55
CA LEU A 294 5.27 -37.92 -8.95
C LEU A 294 6.58 -37.32 -9.49
N THR A 295 6.71 -37.20 -10.81
CA THR A 295 7.87 -36.58 -11.43
C THR A 295 7.71 -35.05 -11.43
N ALA A 296 8.63 -34.33 -10.79
CA ALA A 296 8.69 -32.86 -10.83
C ALA A 296 9.25 -32.36 -12.19
N PRO A 297 8.94 -31.13 -12.62
CA PRO A 297 8.10 -30.13 -11.96
C PRO A 297 6.61 -30.50 -11.99
N TYR A 298 5.82 -29.88 -11.11
CA TYR A 298 4.41 -30.24 -10.89
C TYR A 298 3.47 -29.18 -11.46
N VAL A 299 2.25 -29.60 -11.81
CA VAL A 299 1.09 -28.73 -12.00
C VAL A 299 0.14 -28.98 -10.83
N ILE A 300 -0.43 -27.90 -10.28
CA ILE A 300 -1.34 -27.94 -9.13
C ILE A 300 -2.70 -27.33 -9.49
N GLU A 301 -3.76 -27.90 -8.94
CA GLU A 301 -5.13 -27.37 -9.03
C GLU A 301 -5.89 -27.60 -7.72
N THR A 302 -6.91 -26.78 -7.44
CA THR A 302 -7.71 -26.87 -6.21
C THR A 302 -9.20 -26.99 -6.51
N GLY A 303 -9.92 -27.80 -5.72
CA GLY A 303 -11.36 -28.02 -5.90
C GLY A 303 -11.91 -29.25 -5.19
N TYR A 304 -13.21 -29.51 -5.36
CA TYR A 304 -13.94 -30.63 -4.73
C TYR A 304 -13.93 -31.90 -5.59
N PHE A 305 -12.75 -32.46 -5.84
CA PHE A 305 -12.54 -33.51 -6.84
C PHE A 305 -13.16 -34.87 -6.48
N THR A 306 -13.23 -35.24 -5.21
CA THR A 306 -13.85 -36.50 -4.78
C THR A 306 -15.31 -36.37 -4.35
N GLY A 307 -15.89 -35.16 -4.38
CA GLY A 307 -17.26 -34.92 -3.90
C GLY A 307 -17.39 -34.93 -2.37
N ASN A 308 -16.26 -34.75 -1.66
CA ASN A 308 -16.27 -34.47 -0.23
C ASN A 308 -16.60 -32.98 0.00
N ASP A 309 -17.03 -32.64 1.21
CA ASP A 309 -17.29 -31.25 1.63
C ASP A 309 -16.02 -30.40 1.80
N ASN A 310 -14.84 -31.03 1.76
CA ASN A 310 -13.54 -30.35 1.91
C ASN A 310 -12.88 -30.13 0.55
N GLU A 311 -12.29 -28.94 0.36
CA GLU A 311 -11.50 -28.64 -0.83
C GLU A 311 -10.18 -29.42 -0.82
N GLN A 312 -9.76 -29.86 -2.01
CA GLN A 312 -8.64 -30.77 -2.20
C GLN A 312 -7.59 -30.15 -3.10
N LEU A 313 -6.34 -30.58 -2.89
CA LEU A 313 -5.22 -30.25 -3.76
C LEU A 313 -4.97 -31.42 -4.73
N LEU A 314 -5.03 -31.12 -6.01
CA LEU A 314 -4.65 -32.02 -7.08
C LEU A 314 -3.24 -31.69 -7.58
N ILE A 315 -2.43 -32.73 -7.75
CA ILE A 315 -1.04 -32.63 -8.19
C ILE A 315 -0.80 -33.60 -9.33
N THR A 316 -0.16 -33.12 -10.40
CA THR A 316 0.34 -33.96 -11.50
C THR A 316 1.73 -33.51 -11.95
N SER A 317 2.38 -34.32 -12.79
CA SER A 317 3.64 -33.95 -13.46
C SER A 317 3.36 -32.97 -14.59
N MET A 318 4.13 -31.88 -14.68
CA MET A 318 4.00 -30.88 -15.75
C MET A 318 4.34 -31.42 -17.14
N TYR A 319 5.23 -32.42 -17.18
CA TYR A 319 5.66 -33.10 -18.39
C TYR A 319 5.34 -34.61 -18.26
N PRO A 320 4.07 -35.01 -18.39
CA PRO A 320 3.73 -36.43 -18.38
C PRO A 320 4.36 -37.14 -19.59
N ASN A 321 4.71 -38.41 -19.40
CA ASN A 321 5.10 -39.29 -20.50
C ASN A 321 3.83 -39.94 -21.08
N ASN A 322 3.86 -41.19 -21.54
CA ASN A 322 2.64 -41.94 -21.97
C ASN A 322 1.62 -42.22 -20.84
N SER A 323 1.79 -41.61 -19.66
CA SER A 323 0.88 -41.78 -18.55
C SER A 323 0.71 -40.49 -17.78
N VAL A 324 -0.54 -40.07 -17.57
CA VAL A 324 -0.87 -38.97 -16.66
C VAL A 324 -1.16 -39.57 -15.29
N LYS A 325 -0.32 -39.21 -14.31
CA LYS A 325 -0.48 -39.62 -12.91
C LYS A 325 -0.95 -38.44 -12.09
N ILE A 326 -2.01 -38.64 -11.33
CA ILE A 326 -2.63 -37.62 -10.50
C ILE A 326 -2.66 -38.10 -9.06
N ALA A 327 -2.28 -37.21 -8.15
CA ALA A 327 -2.46 -37.38 -6.72
C ALA A 327 -3.43 -36.32 -6.20
N ILE A 328 -4.44 -36.76 -5.44
CA ILE A 328 -5.42 -35.89 -4.78
C ILE A 328 -5.19 -35.98 -3.27
N ILE A 329 -5.01 -34.83 -2.64
CA ILE A 329 -4.70 -34.69 -1.22
C ILE A 329 -5.80 -33.86 -0.55
N ASP A 330 -6.32 -34.37 0.56
CA ASP A 330 -7.21 -33.61 1.44
C ASP A 330 -6.34 -32.74 2.36
N ILE A 331 -6.59 -31.43 2.34
CA ILE A 331 -5.71 -30.48 3.01
C ILE A 331 -5.84 -30.55 4.54
N ASP A 332 -7.05 -30.76 5.04
CA ASP A 332 -7.33 -30.74 6.48
C ASP A 332 -6.68 -31.93 7.20
N SER A 333 -6.66 -33.09 6.55
CA SER A 333 -6.02 -34.30 7.06
C SER A 333 -4.57 -34.47 6.61
N ALA A 334 -4.13 -33.71 5.61
CA ALA A 334 -2.84 -33.84 4.93
C ALA A 334 -2.60 -35.24 4.34
N LYS A 335 -3.66 -35.97 3.97
CA LYS A 335 -3.56 -37.37 3.49
C LYS A 335 -3.91 -37.48 2.01
N TYR A 336 -3.24 -38.43 1.35
CA TYR A 336 -3.63 -38.88 0.02
C TYR A 336 -5.02 -39.51 0.08
N VAL A 337 -5.94 -38.98 -0.70
CA VAL A 337 -7.32 -39.48 -0.80
C VAL A 337 -7.47 -40.40 -2.00
N LYS A 338 -6.85 -40.04 -3.13
CA LYS A 338 -6.98 -40.78 -4.38
C LYS A 338 -5.72 -40.66 -5.24
N HIS A 339 -5.37 -41.76 -5.91
CA HIS A 339 -4.37 -41.80 -6.97
C HIS A 339 -5.04 -42.28 -8.26
N ILE A 340 -4.77 -41.58 -9.35
CA ILE A 340 -5.26 -41.94 -10.68
C ILE A 340 -4.03 -42.11 -11.58
N THR A 341 -3.97 -43.20 -12.33
CA THR A 341 -2.95 -43.42 -13.36
C THR A 341 -3.66 -43.74 -14.66
N LEU A 342 -3.57 -42.83 -15.61
CA LEU A 342 -4.12 -42.98 -16.94
C LEU A 342 -2.99 -43.39 -17.86
N GLN A 343 -3.18 -44.49 -18.59
CA GLN A 343 -2.26 -44.91 -19.65
C GLN A 343 -3.02 -44.92 -20.95
N ASP A 344 -2.55 -44.13 -21.91
CA ASP A 344 -3.10 -44.10 -23.25
C ASP A 344 -1.95 -43.81 -24.22
N SER A 345 -1.74 -44.71 -25.19
CA SER A 345 -0.67 -44.59 -26.18
C SER A 345 -0.84 -43.41 -27.13
N SER A 346 -2.04 -42.82 -27.21
CA SER A 346 -2.32 -41.62 -28.01
C SER A 346 -1.91 -40.31 -27.32
N LEU A 347 -1.58 -40.35 -26.03
CA LEU A 347 -1.13 -39.17 -25.30
C LEU A 347 0.23 -38.67 -25.81
N PRO A 348 0.38 -37.35 -26.02
CA PRO A 348 1.66 -36.75 -26.34
C PRO A 348 2.70 -36.99 -25.23
N LYS A 349 3.97 -37.17 -25.63
CA LYS A 349 5.05 -37.57 -24.71
C LYS A 349 5.92 -36.39 -24.34
N GLY A 350 6.06 -36.13 -23.04
CA GLY A 350 6.97 -35.11 -22.53
C GLY A 350 6.55 -33.68 -22.90
N GLU A 351 5.32 -33.50 -23.35
CA GLU A 351 4.71 -32.21 -23.63
C GLU A 351 4.24 -31.54 -22.35
N ARG A 352 4.21 -30.21 -22.36
CA ARG A 352 3.75 -29.44 -21.23
C ARG A 352 2.23 -29.51 -21.15
N ILE A 353 1.72 -29.83 -19.96
CA ILE A 353 0.27 -29.80 -19.70
C ILE A 353 -0.16 -28.59 -18.89
N ARG A 354 -1.38 -28.14 -19.14
CA ARG A 354 -2.18 -27.30 -18.24
C ARG A 354 -3.42 -28.06 -17.78
N LEU A 355 -3.86 -27.75 -16.57
CA LEU A 355 -5.07 -28.30 -15.98
C LEU A 355 -5.97 -27.16 -15.56
N GLU A 356 -7.25 -27.25 -15.90
CA GLU A 356 -8.28 -26.33 -15.44
C GLU A 356 -9.52 -27.10 -14.99
N LYS A 357 -10.14 -26.67 -13.90
CA LYS A 357 -11.38 -27.25 -13.39
C LYS A 357 -12.54 -26.86 -14.29
N THR A 358 -13.35 -27.81 -14.75
CA THR A 358 -14.56 -27.49 -15.53
C THR A 358 -15.71 -27.05 -14.61
N GLN A 359 -16.89 -26.74 -15.17
CA GLN A 359 -18.09 -26.50 -14.38
C GLN A 359 -18.52 -27.74 -13.57
N ASN A 360 -18.11 -28.94 -14.00
CA ASN A 360 -18.27 -30.17 -13.23
C ASN A 360 -17.02 -30.41 -12.36
N SER A 361 -17.19 -30.41 -11.04
CA SER A 361 -16.10 -30.61 -10.06
C SER A 361 -15.38 -31.96 -10.21
N LYS A 362 -15.99 -32.92 -10.91
CA LYS A 362 -15.42 -34.24 -11.21
C LYS A 362 -14.66 -34.31 -12.53
N GLU A 363 -14.57 -33.20 -13.26
CA GLU A 363 -13.97 -33.14 -14.57
C GLU A 363 -12.90 -32.06 -14.66
N LEU A 364 -11.78 -32.42 -15.30
CA LEU A 364 -10.66 -31.53 -15.57
C LEU A 364 -10.44 -31.40 -17.06
N LEU A 365 -10.22 -30.17 -17.50
CA LEU A 365 -9.69 -29.90 -18.82
C LEU A 365 -8.17 -30.11 -18.80
N VAL A 366 -7.66 -30.93 -19.71
CA VAL A 366 -6.23 -31.20 -19.87
C VAL A 366 -5.80 -30.69 -21.24
N PHE A 367 -4.95 -29.67 -21.26
CA PHE A 367 -4.42 -29.10 -22.49
C PHE A 367 -2.94 -29.44 -22.65
N PHE A 368 -2.57 -30.07 -23.76
CA PHE A 368 -1.20 -30.34 -24.18
C PHE A 368 -0.73 -29.20 -25.09
N LYS A 369 0.23 -28.41 -24.62
CA LYS A 369 0.59 -27.14 -25.25
C LYS A 369 1.17 -27.32 -26.66
N GLU A 370 2.12 -28.22 -26.83
CA GLU A 370 2.87 -28.34 -28.09
C GLU A 370 2.03 -28.98 -29.20
N SER A 371 1.30 -30.05 -28.92
CA SER A 371 0.39 -30.72 -29.86
C SER A 371 -0.96 -30.01 -30.04
N ARG A 372 -1.28 -29.04 -29.15
CA ARG A 372 -2.57 -28.33 -29.08
C ARG A 372 -3.77 -29.27 -28.91
N LEU A 373 -3.59 -30.38 -28.21
CA LEU A 373 -4.65 -31.34 -27.94
C LEU A 373 -5.34 -31.04 -26.62
N VAL A 374 -6.68 -31.16 -26.63
CA VAL A 374 -7.52 -30.90 -25.45
C VAL A 374 -8.27 -32.18 -25.11
N TYR A 375 -8.32 -32.48 -23.82
CA TYR A 375 -9.05 -33.62 -23.29
C TYR A 375 -9.88 -33.22 -22.07
N ILE A 376 -11.00 -33.90 -21.86
CA ILE A 376 -11.69 -33.94 -20.57
C ILE A 376 -11.28 -35.21 -19.85
N LEU A 377 -10.76 -35.05 -18.64
CA LEU A 377 -10.54 -36.13 -17.70
C LEU A 377 -11.71 -36.19 -16.71
N ASN A 378 -12.45 -37.29 -16.73
CA ASN A 378 -13.42 -37.61 -15.69
C ASN A 378 -12.75 -38.38 -14.54
N LEU A 379 -12.80 -37.81 -13.34
CA LEU A 379 -12.08 -38.31 -12.16
C LEU A 379 -12.77 -39.52 -11.51
N ASP A 380 -14.06 -39.75 -11.75
CA ASP A 380 -14.81 -40.85 -11.15
C ASP A 380 -14.57 -42.15 -11.92
N ASN A 381 -14.77 -42.14 -13.24
CA ASN A 381 -14.57 -43.30 -14.10
C ASN A 381 -13.13 -43.43 -14.67
N GLN A 382 -12.28 -42.42 -14.41
CA GLN A 382 -10.88 -42.39 -14.84
C GLN A 382 -10.72 -42.51 -16.37
N LYS A 383 -11.63 -41.88 -17.12
CA LYS A 383 -11.60 -41.86 -18.59
C LYS A 383 -11.15 -40.50 -19.09
N LEU A 384 -10.25 -40.53 -20.07
CA LEU A 384 -9.86 -39.38 -20.86
C LEU A 384 -10.68 -39.36 -22.16
N THR A 385 -11.31 -38.23 -22.47
CA THR A 385 -12.09 -38.03 -23.69
C THR A 385 -11.50 -36.87 -24.47
N LYS A 386 -11.05 -37.11 -25.69
CA LYS A 386 -10.52 -36.05 -26.56
C LYS A 386 -11.65 -35.10 -26.96
N LEU A 387 -11.38 -33.80 -26.91
CA LEU A 387 -12.24 -32.77 -27.48
C LEU A 387 -11.68 -32.34 -28.84
N ASP A 388 -12.50 -32.44 -29.88
CA ASP A 388 -12.17 -31.93 -31.21
C ASP A 388 -12.64 -30.47 -31.30
N LEU A 389 -11.80 -29.54 -30.82
CA LEU A 389 -12.05 -28.10 -30.84
C LEU A 389 -11.35 -27.43 -32.02
N ASN A 390 -12.03 -26.48 -32.67
CA ASN A 390 -11.45 -25.61 -33.68
C ASN A 390 -10.61 -24.49 -33.03
N LEU A 391 -9.38 -24.84 -32.64
CA LEU A 391 -8.44 -23.93 -31.99
C LEU A 391 -7.74 -23.01 -33.01
N PRO A 392 -7.63 -21.69 -32.73
CA PRO A 392 -6.89 -20.76 -33.59
C PRO A 392 -5.37 -21.06 -33.62
N GLU A 393 -4.63 -20.35 -34.47
CA GLU A 393 -3.16 -20.38 -34.41
C GLU A 393 -2.65 -19.63 -33.17
N GLY A 394 -1.46 -20.00 -32.69
CA GLY A 394 -0.82 -19.34 -31.54
C GLY A 394 -1.43 -19.66 -30.17
N VAL A 395 -2.33 -20.65 -30.09
CA VAL A 395 -2.97 -21.04 -28.82
C VAL A 395 -1.96 -21.48 -27.78
N ASN A 396 -2.10 -20.91 -26.58
CA ASN A 396 -1.20 -21.14 -25.46
C ASN A 396 -1.93 -21.60 -24.18
N GLY A 397 -3.27 -21.62 -24.18
CA GLY A 397 -4.12 -22.06 -23.08
C GLY A 397 -5.59 -22.25 -23.52
N VAL A 398 -6.30 -23.15 -22.84
CA VAL A 398 -7.72 -23.43 -23.06
C VAL A 398 -8.39 -23.52 -21.68
N TYR A 399 -9.48 -22.80 -21.52
CA TYR A 399 -10.21 -22.61 -20.27
C TYR A 399 -11.69 -22.93 -20.49
N PRO A 400 -12.41 -23.45 -19.48
CA PRO A 400 -13.85 -23.57 -19.56
C PRO A 400 -14.48 -22.18 -19.69
N GLY A 401 -15.50 -22.03 -20.55
CA GLY A 401 -16.30 -20.82 -20.65
C GLY A 401 -17.34 -20.70 -19.54
N LYS A 402 -18.25 -19.72 -19.65
CA LYS A 402 -19.32 -19.55 -18.66
C LYS A 402 -20.34 -20.69 -18.74
N ASN A 403 -20.70 -21.12 -19.94
CA ASN A 403 -21.69 -22.20 -20.14
C ASN A 403 -21.03 -23.54 -20.49
N PRO A 404 -21.68 -24.69 -20.18
CA PRO A 404 -21.23 -25.99 -20.65
C PRO A 404 -21.06 -26.02 -22.18
N GLY A 405 -19.93 -26.56 -22.65
CA GLY A 405 -19.60 -26.65 -24.08
C GLY A 405 -18.98 -25.38 -24.69
N GLU A 406 -18.86 -24.31 -23.90
CA GLU A 406 -18.09 -23.12 -24.27
C GLU A 406 -16.68 -23.22 -23.70
N TYR A 407 -15.70 -22.73 -24.47
CA TYR A 407 -14.31 -22.66 -24.06
C TYR A 407 -13.73 -21.29 -24.37
N ILE A 408 -12.95 -20.72 -23.46
CA ILE A 408 -12.16 -19.53 -23.70
C ILE A 408 -10.72 -19.97 -24.01
N VAL A 409 -10.20 -19.49 -25.13
CA VAL A 409 -8.88 -19.85 -25.61
C VAL A 409 -7.99 -18.62 -25.61
N THR A 410 -6.82 -18.75 -24.99
CA THR A 410 -5.80 -17.70 -24.94
C THR A 410 -4.75 -17.93 -26.02
N ALA A 411 -4.13 -16.87 -26.51
CA ALA A 411 -3.20 -16.92 -27.61
C ALA A 411 -1.98 -16.01 -27.40
N ASP A 412 -0.84 -16.45 -27.93
CA ASP A 412 0.34 -15.63 -28.09
C ASP A 412 0.13 -14.66 -29.26
N GLU A 413 0.32 -13.37 -29.03
CA GLU A 413 0.24 -12.31 -30.05
C GLU A 413 1.36 -11.30 -29.79
N GLU A 414 1.88 -10.66 -30.84
CA GLU A 414 2.99 -9.71 -30.69
C GLU A 414 2.51 -8.35 -30.16
N ILE A 415 1.37 -7.87 -30.65
CA ILE A 415 0.89 -6.50 -30.41
C ILE A 415 -0.43 -6.48 -29.62
N PHE A 416 -1.43 -7.22 -30.10
CA PHE A 416 -2.77 -7.24 -29.51
C PHE A 416 -2.85 -8.23 -28.35
N SER A 417 -3.92 -8.15 -27.57
CA SER A 417 -4.23 -9.16 -26.56
C SER A 417 -5.68 -9.58 -26.72
N SER A 418 -5.85 -10.75 -27.30
CA SER A 418 -7.16 -11.30 -27.62
C SER A 418 -7.42 -12.59 -26.86
N VAL A 419 -8.69 -12.85 -26.61
CA VAL A 419 -9.19 -14.19 -26.25
C VAL A 419 -10.10 -14.68 -27.37
N TYR A 420 -10.27 -15.99 -27.48
CA TYR A 420 -11.19 -16.59 -28.44
C TYR A 420 -12.27 -17.36 -27.70
N LEU A 421 -13.54 -17.04 -27.97
CA LEU A 421 -14.66 -17.84 -27.53
C LEU A 421 -14.86 -18.97 -28.54
N VAL A 422 -14.71 -20.22 -28.09
CA VAL A 422 -14.91 -21.43 -28.90
C VAL A 422 -16.20 -22.13 -28.47
N LYS A 423 -17.13 -22.26 -29.41
CA LYS A 423 -18.44 -22.90 -29.20
C LYS A 423 -18.92 -23.49 -30.51
N ASP A 424 -19.56 -24.66 -30.49
CA ASP A 424 -20.15 -25.28 -31.69
C ASP A 424 -19.20 -25.36 -32.90
N ASN A 425 -17.91 -25.58 -32.61
CA ASN A 425 -16.80 -25.63 -33.58
C ASN A 425 -16.50 -24.33 -34.35
N THR A 426 -17.07 -23.20 -33.93
CA THR A 426 -16.66 -21.86 -34.35
C THR A 426 -15.76 -21.23 -33.30
N ASN A 427 -14.98 -20.22 -33.72
CA ASN A 427 -14.25 -19.38 -32.78
C ASN A 427 -14.48 -17.90 -33.12
N GLU A 428 -14.70 -17.08 -32.10
CA GLU A 428 -14.86 -15.63 -32.19
C GLU A 428 -13.70 -14.95 -31.46
N LYS A 429 -13.04 -13.99 -32.12
CA LYS A 429 -11.90 -13.26 -31.57
C LYS A 429 -12.37 -11.99 -30.86
N ILE A 430 -12.00 -11.84 -29.60
CA ILE A 430 -12.38 -10.69 -28.74
C ILE A 430 -11.10 -9.98 -28.30
N ASN A 431 -10.95 -8.69 -28.60
CA ASN A 431 -9.78 -7.89 -28.22
C ASN A 431 -9.95 -7.28 -26.82
N VAL A 432 -9.35 -7.91 -25.81
CA VAL A 432 -9.41 -7.45 -24.41
C VAL A 432 -8.34 -6.40 -24.08
N GLY A 433 -7.35 -6.22 -24.95
CA GLY A 433 -6.26 -5.24 -24.81
C GLY A 433 -6.50 -3.91 -25.52
N TRP A 434 -7.66 -3.71 -26.14
CA TRP A 434 -7.96 -2.54 -26.99
C TRP A 434 -7.60 -1.23 -26.32
N ARG A 435 -8.08 -1.03 -25.09
CA ARG A 435 -7.83 0.16 -24.27
C ARG A 435 -6.35 0.43 -24.05
N GLU A 436 -5.59 -0.61 -23.72
CA GLU A 436 -4.17 -0.50 -23.41
C GLU A 436 -3.36 -0.11 -24.64
N ASN A 437 -3.87 -0.39 -25.86
CA ASN A 437 -3.27 0.07 -27.11
C ASN A 437 -3.59 1.52 -27.48
N ARG A 438 -4.34 2.28 -26.68
CA ARG A 438 -4.72 3.66 -27.03
C ARG A 438 -3.77 4.70 -26.43
N PHE A 439 -3.67 5.82 -27.14
CA PHE A 439 -2.96 7.03 -26.78
C PHE A 439 -3.92 8.23 -26.89
N TYR A 440 -3.95 9.05 -25.85
CA TYR A 440 -4.83 10.22 -25.78
C TYR A 440 -4.03 11.52 -25.77
N SER A 441 -4.53 12.55 -26.44
CA SER A 441 -3.94 13.89 -26.35
C SER A 441 -4.97 15.00 -26.45
N THR A 442 -4.72 16.13 -25.77
CA THR A 442 -5.60 17.30 -25.80
C THR A 442 -5.66 18.01 -27.14
N PHE A 443 -4.66 17.81 -28.01
CA PHE A 443 -4.63 18.38 -29.37
C PHE A 443 -4.98 17.35 -30.47
N ALA A 444 -5.28 16.09 -30.12
CA ALA A 444 -5.74 15.10 -31.09
C ALA A 444 -7.20 15.37 -31.53
N GLN A 445 -7.58 14.84 -32.69
CA GLN A 445 -8.96 14.83 -33.18
C GLN A 445 -9.69 13.57 -32.69
N ASP A 446 -11.02 13.65 -32.59
CA ASP A 446 -11.87 12.50 -32.26
C ASP A 446 -11.68 11.37 -33.28
N ASN A 447 -11.34 10.18 -32.79
CA ASN A 447 -11.01 8.99 -33.57
C ASN A 447 -11.37 7.72 -32.76
N PRO A 448 -12.67 7.46 -32.55
CA PRO A 448 -13.14 6.39 -31.68
C PRO A 448 -12.72 4.99 -32.16
N ASP A 449 -12.54 4.82 -33.47
CA ASP A 449 -12.15 3.56 -34.11
C ASP A 449 -10.62 3.39 -34.24
N GLY A 450 -9.84 4.36 -33.74
CA GLY A 450 -8.39 4.37 -33.82
C GLY A 450 -7.69 4.36 -32.46
N TYR A 451 -6.36 4.30 -32.54
CA TYR A 451 -5.47 4.16 -31.38
C TYR A 451 -4.92 5.49 -30.88
N VAL A 452 -5.05 6.56 -31.65
CA VAL A 452 -4.72 7.93 -31.23
C VAL A 452 -5.99 8.74 -31.28
N ASP A 453 -6.47 9.14 -30.11
CA ASP A 453 -7.78 9.79 -29.94
C ASP A 453 -7.66 11.06 -29.08
N ARG A 454 -8.68 11.91 -29.17
CA ARG A 454 -8.82 13.07 -28.31
C ARG A 454 -9.10 12.61 -26.88
N GLY A 455 -8.36 13.20 -25.94
CA GLY A 455 -8.67 13.15 -24.52
C GLY A 455 -8.60 14.53 -23.91
N ILE A 456 -9.32 14.76 -22.82
CA ILE A 456 -9.27 16.03 -22.09
C ILE A 456 -8.68 15.84 -20.70
N PHE A 457 -8.05 16.89 -20.21
CA PHE A 457 -7.42 16.94 -18.90
C PHE A 457 -8.25 17.83 -17.97
N ALA A 458 -8.84 17.24 -16.94
CA ALA A 458 -9.73 17.92 -16.01
C ALA A 458 -9.00 18.20 -14.69
N HIS A 459 -8.30 19.33 -14.62
CA HIS A 459 -7.66 19.83 -13.39
C HIS A 459 -8.69 20.43 -12.43
N ILE A 460 -8.79 19.89 -11.21
CA ILE A 460 -9.85 20.24 -10.25
C ILE A 460 -9.25 20.47 -8.87
N ARG A 461 -9.31 21.71 -8.39
CA ARG A 461 -8.93 22.10 -7.02
C ARG A 461 -10.05 21.78 -6.04
N THR A 462 -10.02 20.58 -5.46
CA THR A 462 -11.06 20.12 -4.53
C THR A 462 -11.00 20.87 -3.21
N ASP A 463 -9.79 21.26 -2.79
CA ASP A 463 -9.53 22.05 -1.58
C ASP A 463 -10.20 23.43 -1.60
N LEU A 464 -10.28 24.07 -2.76
CA LEU A 464 -10.82 25.43 -2.91
C LEU A 464 -12.33 25.50 -3.17
N SER A 465 -13.01 24.35 -3.32
CA SER A 465 -14.38 24.29 -3.85
C SER A 465 -15.40 23.69 -2.88
N SER A 466 -15.07 23.59 -1.59
CA SER A 466 -15.93 23.04 -0.52
C SER A 466 -16.69 24.14 0.24
N GLN A 467 -17.75 23.77 0.98
CA GLN A 467 -18.58 24.76 1.68
C GLN A 467 -17.81 25.48 2.80
N ILE A 468 -16.86 24.78 3.44
CA ILE A 468 -16.00 25.35 4.48
C ILE A 468 -15.23 26.59 3.99
N MET A 469 -14.85 26.66 2.70
CA MET A 469 -14.15 27.82 2.15
C MET A 469 -14.97 29.11 2.28
N GLY A 470 -16.32 29.02 2.28
CA GLY A 470 -17.17 30.17 2.54
C GLY A 470 -16.94 30.77 3.94
N ARG A 471 -16.82 29.91 4.96
CA ARG A 471 -16.62 30.32 6.36
C ARG A 471 -15.22 30.89 6.61
N LEU A 472 -14.19 30.35 5.92
CA LEU A 472 -12.81 30.84 6.06
C LEU A 472 -12.60 32.27 5.50
N ALA A 473 -13.58 32.81 4.78
CA ALA A 473 -13.55 34.20 4.33
C ALA A 473 -13.66 35.21 5.50
N GLU A 474 -14.09 34.76 6.68
CA GLU A 474 -14.24 35.58 7.89
C GLU A 474 -13.07 35.38 8.86
N LEU A 475 -12.22 36.39 9.03
CA LEU A 475 -10.95 36.26 9.76
C LEU A 475 -11.10 35.79 11.22
N ASN A 476 -12.11 36.29 11.93
CA ASN A 476 -12.27 36.02 13.37
C ASN A 476 -12.84 34.62 13.67
N SER A 477 -13.28 33.87 12.65
CA SER A 477 -13.93 32.56 12.80
C SER A 477 -13.16 31.44 12.10
N VAL A 478 -11.97 31.70 11.54
CA VAL A 478 -11.20 30.70 10.78
C VAL A 478 -10.93 29.45 11.61
N GLU A 479 -10.39 29.58 12.82
CA GLU A 479 -10.06 28.42 13.64
C GLU A 479 -11.32 27.68 14.11
N ASP A 480 -12.35 28.41 14.53
CA ASP A 480 -13.65 27.83 14.90
C ASP A 480 -14.29 27.08 13.75
N ALA A 481 -14.20 27.63 12.52
CA ALA A 481 -14.70 26.99 11.32
C ALA A 481 -13.96 25.69 11.03
N LEU A 482 -12.63 25.73 11.01
CA LEU A 482 -11.79 24.56 10.76
C LEU A 482 -11.97 23.46 11.81
N ASN A 483 -12.11 23.85 13.08
CA ASN A 483 -12.20 22.92 14.19
C ASN A 483 -13.57 22.24 14.30
N ASN A 484 -14.66 22.97 14.03
CA ASN A 484 -16.01 22.50 14.34
C ASN A 484 -16.82 22.05 13.12
N ALA A 485 -16.27 22.19 11.90
CA ALA A 485 -16.94 21.80 10.67
C ALA A 485 -17.27 20.30 10.60
N SER A 486 -18.50 19.96 10.23
CA SER A 486 -18.90 18.58 9.94
C SER A 486 -18.35 18.11 8.58
N PHE A 487 -18.27 16.79 8.38
CA PHE A 487 -17.85 16.16 7.13
C PHE A 487 -18.63 16.68 5.92
N SER A 488 -19.94 16.92 6.08
CA SER A 488 -20.78 17.48 5.02
C SER A 488 -20.36 18.89 4.57
N GLU A 489 -19.83 19.72 5.48
CA GLU A 489 -19.31 21.05 5.13
C GLU A 489 -17.99 20.99 4.35
N TRP A 490 -17.23 19.90 4.48
CA TRP A 490 -16.03 19.65 3.69
C TRP A 490 -16.33 19.09 2.29
N ARG A 491 -17.57 18.70 2.01
CA ARG A 491 -17.94 18.00 0.77
C ARG A 491 -17.69 18.86 -0.48
N ARG A 492 -17.16 18.21 -1.53
CA ARG A 492 -17.10 18.73 -2.91
C ARG A 492 -17.72 17.69 -3.86
N SER A 493 -18.99 17.84 -4.19
CA SER A 493 -19.69 16.94 -5.12
C SER A 493 -19.31 17.18 -6.56
N ILE A 494 -19.31 16.16 -7.42
CA ILE A 494 -19.18 16.32 -8.87
C ILE A 494 -20.34 17.15 -9.45
N SER A 495 -20.09 18.04 -10.41
CA SER A 495 -21.15 18.88 -11.02
C SER A 495 -21.83 18.20 -12.20
N SER A 496 -23.04 18.63 -12.57
CA SER A 496 -23.75 18.09 -13.74
C SER A 496 -22.95 18.19 -15.04
N ASN A 497 -22.19 19.28 -15.24
CA ASN A 497 -21.32 19.43 -16.41
C ASN A 497 -20.15 18.43 -16.38
N GLN A 498 -19.61 18.13 -15.20
CA GLN A 498 -18.54 17.14 -15.04
C GLN A 498 -19.07 15.71 -15.30
N ILE A 499 -20.31 15.42 -14.89
CA ILE A 499 -21.00 14.15 -15.22
C ILE A 499 -21.19 14.05 -16.74
N GLU A 500 -21.73 15.08 -17.40
CA GLU A 500 -21.90 15.11 -18.85
C GLU A 500 -20.57 14.95 -19.59
N GLN A 501 -19.52 15.62 -19.11
CA GLN A 501 -18.16 15.49 -19.62
C GLN A 501 -17.66 14.04 -19.54
N TYR A 502 -17.89 13.36 -18.41
CA TYR A 502 -17.50 11.94 -18.24
C TYR A 502 -18.16 11.04 -19.30
N HIS A 503 -19.47 11.21 -19.52
CA HIS A 503 -20.20 10.34 -20.45
C HIS A 503 -19.86 10.57 -21.93
N THR A 504 -19.42 11.79 -22.28
CA THR A 504 -19.22 12.21 -23.67
C THR A 504 -17.78 12.16 -24.13
N THR A 505 -16.79 12.31 -23.23
CA THR A 505 -15.38 12.52 -23.61
C THR A 505 -14.43 11.66 -22.79
N TYR A 506 -13.41 11.08 -23.43
CA TYR A 506 -12.31 10.42 -22.72
C TYR A 506 -11.58 11.44 -21.84
N THR A 507 -11.58 11.21 -20.54
CA THR A 507 -11.09 12.21 -19.58
C THR A 507 -10.04 11.63 -18.65
N MET A 508 -8.92 12.33 -18.53
CA MET A 508 -8.02 12.22 -17.40
C MET A 508 -8.50 13.20 -16.33
N TRP A 509 -8.84 12.67 -15.16
CA TRP A 509 -9.34 13.44 -14.04
C TRP A 509 -8.21 13.70 -13.05
N GLU A 510 -7.98 14.97 -12.73
CA GLU A 510 -7.02 15.36 -11.69
C GLU A 510 -7.73 16.13 -10.57
N PRO A 511 -8.50 15.44 -9.71
CA PRO A 511 -8.96 16.03 -8.46
C PRO A 511 -7.78 16.11 -7.50
N CYS A 512 -7.42 17.31 -7.08
CA CYS A 512 -6.22 17.50 -6.28
C CYS A 512 -6.40 18.56 -5.20
N PHE A 513 -5.50 18.48 -4.22
CA PHE A 513 -5.13 19.59 -3.37
C PHE A 513 -3.67 19.95 -3.64
N THR A 514 -3.24 21.12 -3.19
CA THR A 514 -1.82 21.46 -3.17
C THR A 514 -1.50 22.36 -1.98
N HIS A 515 -0.23 22.36 -1.58
CA HIS A 515 0.31 23.32 -0.63
C HIS A 515 0.45 24.73 -1.24
N ARG A 516 0.44 24.84 -2.58
CA ARG A 516 0.41 26.10 -3.31
C ARG A 516 -1.00 26.66 -3.29
N TRP A 517 -1.28 27.50 -2.31
CA TRP A 517 -2.57 28.13 -2.15
C TRP A 517 -2.68 29.36 -3.04
N ASN A 518 -3.75 29.43 -3.83
CA ASN A 518 -4.07 30.66 -4.54
C ASN A 518 -4.23 31.78 -3.51
N SER A 519 -3.69 32.97 -3.79
CA SER A 519 -3.80 34.13 -2.90
C SER A 519 -5.20 34.76 -2.93
N ILE A 520 -6.20 34.00 -2.48
CA ILE A 520 -7.60 34.41 -2.31
C ILE A 520 -7.88 34.79 -0.85
N THR A 521 -9.03 35.41 -0.57
CA THR A 521 -9.39 35.91 0.77
C THR A 521 -9.29 34.83 1.84
N GLN A 522 -9.79 33.64 1.56
CA GLN A 522 -9.87 32.51 2.48
C GLN A 522 -8.49 32.04 2.96
N THR A 523 -7.61 31.72 2.01
CA THR A 523 -6.25 31.25 2.28
C THR A 523 -5.38 32.36 2.86
N SER A 524 -5.65 33.62 2.49
CA SER A 524 -5.02 34.81 3.09
C SER A 524 -5.46 35.06 4.53
N ASN A 525 -6.65 34.60 4.95
CA ASN A 525 -7.07 34.65 6.34
C ASN A 525 -6.44 33.50 7.14
N MET A 526 -6.40 32.29 6.57
CA MET A 526 -5.67 31.17 7.18
C MET A 526 -4.20 31.50 7.43
N SER A 527 -3.53 32.19 6.50
CA SER A 527 -2.12 32.55 6.64
C SER A 527 -1.83 33.55 7.77
N LYS A 528 -2.85 34.23 8.29
CA LYS A 528 -2.72 35.22 9.38
C LYS A 528 -2.89 34.60 10.78
N ILE A 529 -3.32 33.34 10.86
CA ILE A 529 -3.49 32.66 12.14
C ILE A 529 -2.11 32.39 12.75
N ILE A 530 -1.93 32.82 13.99
CA ILE A 530 -0.70 32.69 14.75
C ILE A 530 -0.84 31.53 15.73
N ASP A 531 0.20 30.74 15.87
CA ASP A 531 0.29 29.70 16.87
C ASP A 531 0.72 30.34 18.21
N ASP A 532 -0.13 30.25 19.24
CA ASP A 532 0.09 30.91 20.53
C ASP A 532 1.38 30.46 21.23
N LYS A 533 1.84 29.24 20.97
CA LYS A 533 3.05 28.68 21.58
C LYS A 533 4.31 29.27 20.96
N THR A 534 4.32 29.51 19.65
CA THR A 534 5.52 29.92 18.92
C THR A 534 5.52 31.38 18.48
N GLY A 535 4.36 32.04 18.45
CA GLY A 535 4.20 33.38 17.88
C GLY A 535 4.40 33.43 16.36
N LEU A 536 4.44 32.27 15.68
CA LEU A 536 4.66 32.15 14.25
C LEU A 536 3.37 31.77 13.51
N PRO A 537 3.29 31.97 12.18
CA PRO A 537 2.14 31.54 11.39
C PRO A 537 1.87 30.03 11.55
N LYS A 538 0.66 29.67 11.98
CA LYS A 538 0.28 28.29 12.34
C LYS A 538 0.22 27.35 11.14
N TYR A 539 -0.40 27.80 10.05
CA TYR A 539 -0.71 26.97 8.88
C TYR A 539 0.23 27.17 7.68
N MET A 540 1.17 28.11 7.77
CA MET A 540 2.10 28.42 6.68
C MET A 540 3.37 27.59 6.77
N ALA A 541 3.94 27.26 5.61
CA ALA A 541 5.29 26.73 5.53
C ALA A 541 6.31 27.83 5.87
N LEU A 542 7.35 27.47 6.62
CA LEU A 542 8.37 28.42 7.08
C LEU A 542 9.76 28.06 6.54
N GLY A 543 10.55 29.08 6.23
CA GLY A 543 11.98 28.94 5.94
C GLY A 543 12.80 28.71 7.21
N LYS A 544 14.09 28.39 7.04
CA LYS A 544 15.03 28.18 8.15
C LYS A 544 15.17 29.38 9.10
N ASP A 545 14.84 30.57 8.61
CA ASP A 545 14.80 31.86 9.32
C ASP A 545 13.41 32.19 9.90
N ASN A 546 12.48 31.23 9.86
CA ASN A 546 11.09 31.35 10.29
C ASN A 546 10.24 32.35 9.47
N LEU A 547 10.69 32.73 8.27
CA LEU A 547 9.92 33.60 7.38
C LEU A 547 9.05 32.80 6.42
N THR A 548 7.89 33.36 6.08
CA THR A 548 7.05 32.85 4.98
C THR A 548 7.58 33.37 3.65
N THR A 549 7.35 32.60 2.59
CA THR A 549 7.75 32.99 1.24
C THR A 549 6.53 32.91 0.32
N ASN A 550 6.38 33.91 -0.55
CA ASN A 550 5.41 33.88 -1.63
C ASN A 550 6.09 33.30 -2.87
N TYR A 551 5.36 32.45 -3.58
CA TYR A 551 5.82 31.84 -4.81
C TYR A 551 5.04 32.45 -5.99
N HIS A 552 5.75 32.74 -7.08
CA HIS A 552 5.17 33.24 -8.31
C HIS A 552 5.46 32.28 -9.45
N GLU A 553 4.42 31.91 -10.17
CA GLU A 553 4.52 31.07 -11.36
C GLU A 553 3.60 31.60 -12.44
N LEU A 554 4.17 31.86 -13.63
CA LEU A 554 3.50 32.54 -14.71
C LEU A 554 2.88 33.87 -14.21
N ASN A 555 1.57 34.03 -14.37
CA ASN A 555 0.81 35.21 -13.95
C ASN A 555 0.13 35.06 -12.58
N SER A 556 0.44 33.99 -11.81
CA SER A 556 -0.21 33.68 -10.54
C SER A 556 0.73 33.86 -9.34
N ALA A 557 0.16 34.32 -8.23
CA ALA A 557 0.83 34.41 -6.93
C ALA A 557 0.23 33.37 -5.98
N PHE A 558 1.10 32.68 -5.26
CA PHE A 558 0.74 31.61 -4.34
C PHE A 558 1.31 31.84 -2.94
N LEU A 559 0.51 31.49 -1.93
CA LEU A 559 0.93 31.29 -0.55
C LEU A 559 1.34 29.81 -0.37
N ASN A 560 2.30 29.54 0.50
CA ASN A 560 2.75 28.18 0.78
C ASN A 560 2.22 27.68 2.12
N GLY A 561 1.27 26.75 2.08
CA GLY A 561 0.76 26.05 3.27
C GLY A 561 1.73 24.97 3.77
N SER A 562 1.80 24.78 5.08
CA SER A 562 2.69 23.78 5.69
C SER A 562 2.22 22.36 5.46
N TYR A 563 3.13 21.43 5.15
CA TYR A 563 2.83 20.00 5.01
C TYR A 563 2.75 19.25 6.35
N ALA A 564 2.98 19.95 7.46
CA ALA A 564 3.15 19.37 8.79
C ALA A 564 2.11 18.31 9.12
N ASP A 565 2.62 17.19 9.63
CA ASP A 565 1.81 16.30 10.47
C ASP A 565 1.50 16.99 11.79
N GLY A 566 0.42 16.62 12.47
CA GLY A 566 0.01 17.34 13.69
C GLY A 566 -0.98 18.50 13.44
N LEU A 567 -1.13 18.97 12.19
CA LEU A 567 -2.12 19.97 11.81
C LEU A 567 -3.38 19.29 11.24
N LEU A 568 -4.30 18.88 12.12
CA LEU A 568 -5.52 18.17 11.70
C LEU A 568 -6.39 18.97 10.71
N PRO A 569 -6.68 20.28 10.92
CA PRO A 569 -7.42 21.08 9.94
C PRO A 569 -6.85 21.01 8.53
N MET A 570 -5.53 21.01 8.43
CA MET A 570 -4.81 20.92 7.17
C MET A 570 -4.97 19.56 6.52
N SER A 571 -4.99 18.49 7.30
CA SER A 571 -5.27 17.14 6.78
C SER A 571 -6.70 17.02 6.25
N LYS A 572 -7.69 17.58 6.97
CA LYS A 572 -9.10 17.60 6.55
C LYS A 572 -9.32 18.40 5.26
N LEU A 573 -8.75 19.61 5.17
CA LEU A 573 -8.85 20.47 3.99
C LEU A 573 -8.35 19.78 2.70
N ARG A 574 -7.30 18.97 2.83
CA ARG A 574 -6.71 18.22 1.71
C ARG A 574 -7.54 17.03 1.30
N LEU A 575 -7.95 16.22 2.28
CA LEU A 575 -8.42 14.86 2.02
C LEU A 575 -9.95 14.74 2.00
N TYR A 576 -10.70 15.52 2.79
CA TYR A 576 -12.16 15.35 2.85
C TYR A 576 -12.86 15.83 1.56
N PRO A 577 -12.54 17.01 0.99
CA PRO A 577 -13.09 17.40 -0.31
C PRO A 577 -12.67 16.44 -1.43
N LEU A 578 -11.41 15.99 -1.42
CA LEU A 578 -10.89 15.01 -2.38
C LEU A 578 -11.65 13.68 -2.29
N ARG A 579 -11.79 13.14 -1.08
CA ARG A 579 -12.51 11.90 -0.78
C ARG A 579 -13.93 11.95 -1.33
N THR A 580 -14.68 13.00 -1.02
CA THR A 580 -16.08 13.11 -1.47
C THR A 580 -16.20 13.26 -2.99
N PHE A 581 -15.31 14.03 -3.61
CA PHE A 581 -15.28 14.14 -5.07
C PHE A 581 -14.97 12.79 -5.75
N LEU A 582 -13.96 12.07 -5.25
CA LEU A 582 -13.58 10.75 -5.78
C LEU A 582 -14.70 9.72 -5.62
N GLN A 583 -15.43 9.76 -4.50
CA GLN A 583 -16.58 8.91 -4.27
C GLN A 583 -17.68 9.15 -5.32
N ASP A 584 -18.02 10.42 -5.58
CA ASP A 584 -19.01 10.75 -6.59
C ASP A 584 -18.52 10.38 -8.00
N LEU A 585 -17.26 10.67 -8.34
CA LEU A 585 -16.67 10.28 -9.63
C LEU A 585 -16.63 8.76 -9.82
N SER A 586 -16.44 7.99 -8.74
CA SER A 586 -16.40 6.53 -8.80
C SER A 586 -17.74 5.91 -9.23
N VAL A 587 -18.86 6.58 -8.95
CA VAL A 587 -20.19 6.15 -9.40
C VAL A 587 -20.27 6.21 -10.92
N GLU A 588 -19.83 7.32 -11.50
CA GLU A 588 -19.77 7.48 -12.97
C GLU A 588 -18.79 6.49 -13.59
N PHE A 589 -17.65 6.28 -12.95
CA PHE A 589 -16.66 5.30 -13.38
C PHE A 589 -17.22 3.89 -13.49
N ARG A 590 -17.91 3.40 -12.44
CA ARG A 590 -18.48 2.05 -12.43
C ARG A 590 -19.55 1.86 -13.51
N SER A 591 -20.23 2.95 -13.93
CA SER A 591 -21.23 2.88 -15.00
C SER A 591 -20.62 2.74 -16.40
N ASN A 592 -19.44 3.35 -16.62
CA ASN A 592 -18.75 3.31 -17.91
C ASN A 592 -17.22 3.45 -17.72
N PRO A 593 -16.52 2.35 -17.38
CA PRO A 593 -15.09 2.38 -17.11
C PRO A 593 -14.25 2.84 -18.30
N GLU A 594 -14.67 2.53 -19.53
CA GLU A 594 -13.91 2.83 -20.75
C GLU A 594 -13.70 4.34 -21.01
N ARG A 595 -14.54 5.21 -20.45
CA ARG A 595 -14.42 6.68 -20.57
C ARG A 595 -13.31 7.28 -19.72
N LEU A 596 -12.95 6.63 -18.62
CA LEU A 596 -11.85 7.07 -17.78
C LEU A 596 -10.55 6.86 -18.55
N VAL A 597 -9.68 7.86 -18.69
CA VAL A 597 -8.30 7.64 -19.16
C VAL A 597 -7.42 7.29 -17.95
N ALA A 598 -7.47 8.12 -16.92
CA ALA A 598 -6.82 7.93 -15.64
C ALA A 598 -7.44 8.87 -14.59
N VAL A 599 -7.16 8.60 -13.32
CA VAL A 599 -7.38 9.54 -12.20
C VAL A 599 -6.03 9.86 -11.54
N SER A 600 -5.72 11.13 -11.31
CA SER A 600 -4.55 11.56 -10.55
C SER A 600 -5.01 12.35 -9.33
N PRO A 601 -5.05 11.75 -8.13
CA PRO A 601 -5.49 12.45 -6.93
C PRO A 601 -4.44 13.41 -6.35
N VAL A 602 -3.29 13.56 -7.04
CA VAL A 602 -2.14 14.36 -6.60
C VAL A 602 -1.68 15.29 -7.72
N HIS A 603 -1.29 16.51 -7.33
CA HIS A 603 -0.79 17.53 -8.24
C HIS A 603 0.44 18.21 -7.63
N GLU A 604 1.62 17.87 -8.15
CA GLU A 604 2.91 18.48 -7.83
C GLU A 604 3.12 18.68 -6.32
N HIS A 605 3.08 17.56 -5.60
CA HIS A 605 3.34 17.56 -4.18
C HIS A 605 4.85 17.74 -3.99
N GLU A 606 5.24 18.90 -3.50
CA GLU A 606 6.63 19.27 -3.27
C GLU A 606 6.73 20.26 -2.11
N ILE A 607 7.89 20.40 -1.49
CA ILE A 607 8.15 21.54 -0.60
C ILE A 607 9.08 22.49 -1.35
N ASN A 608 8.60 23.71 -1.55
CA ASN A 608 9.32 24.78 -2.22
C ASN A 608 9.25 26.07 -1.39
N VAL A 609 10.20 26.22 -0.47
CA VAL A 609 10.34 27.41 0.39
C VAL A 609 11.64 28.11 -0.02
N ALA A 610 11.57 29.39 -0.38
CA ALA A 610 12.75 30.09 -0.87
C ALA A 610 13.87 30.11 0.19
N GLY A 611 15.10 29.82 -0.22
CA GLY A 611 16.27 29.77 0.67
C GLY A 611 16.29 28.58 1.65
N SER A 612 15.36 27.63 1.53
CA SER A 612 15.24 26.49 2.45
C SER A 612 14.94 25.16 1.73
N ILE A 613 15.70 24.11 2.06
CA ILE A 613 15.30 22.71 1.90
C ILE A 613 14.42 22.33 3.10
N GLY A 614 13.12 22.18 2.84
CA GLY A 614 12.14 21.74 3.81
C GLY A 614 11.34 22.87 4.46
N ASP A 615 10.31 22.46 5.20
CA ASP A 615 9.35 23.30 5.91
C ASP A 615 9.67 23.30 7.41
N TYR A 616 9.98 24.48 7.97
CA TYR A 616 10.36 24.70 9.36
C TYR A 616 9.18 25.06 10.27
N ASN A 617 7.94 24.85 9.82
CA ASN A 617 6.78 24.93 10.69
C ASN A 617 6.99 24.12 11.98
N TYR A 618 6.52 24.65 13.12
CA TYR A 618 6.73 24.03 14.43
C TYR A 618 6.32 22.55 14.48
N TYR A 619 5.22 22.18 13.82
CA TYR A 619 4.73 20.81 13.79
C TYR A 619 5.56 19.89 12.87
N MET A 620 6.25 20.43 11.85
CA MET A 620 7.27 19.69 11.10
C MET A 620 8.48 19.37 11.99
N VAL A 621 8.92 20.33 12.80
CA VAL A 621 10.02 20.13 13.76
C VAL A 621 9.65 19.08 14.80
N LEU A 622 8.45 19.14 15.37
CA LEU A 622 7.97 18.10 16.30
C LEU A 622 7.99 16.70 15.68
N GLY A 623 7.48 16.55 14.46
CA GLY A 623 7.53 15.25 13.80
C GLY A 623 8.95 14.79 13.46
N PHE A 624 9.89 15.71 13.17
CA PHE A 624 11.31 15.36 13.02
C PHE A 624 11.93 14.84 14.32
N ARG A 625 11.57 15.44 15.46
CA ARG A 625 11.97 14.94 16.80
C ARG A 625 11.48 13.52 17.04
N SER A 626 10.17 13.30 16.85
CA SER A 626 9.53 11.98 17.00
C SER A 626 10.20 10.97 16.07
N HIS A 627 10.47 11.35 14.82
CA HIS A 627 11.16 10.51 13.84
C HIS A 627 12.57 10.08 14.29
N LEU A 628 13.40 11.01 14.76
CA LEU A 628 14.75 10.70 15.25
C LEU A 628 14.72 9.83 16.51
N LEU A 629 13.81 10.09 17.45
CA LEU A 629 13.66 9.29 18.65
C LEU A 629 13.20 7.87 18.33
N ASN A 630 12.31 7.70 17.35
CA ASN A 630 11.89 6.37 16.90
C ASN A 630 13.03 5.57 16.28
N LEU A 631 13.98 6.22 15.60
CA LEU A 631 15.14 5.57 14.99
C LEU A 631 16.27 5.28 15.99
N TYR A 632 16.60 6.22 16.87
CA TYR A 632 17.79 6.16 17.73
C TYR A 632 17.49 5.86 19.20
N GLY A 633 16.23 5.99 19.62
CA GLY A 633 15.72 5.60 20.95
C GLY A 633 16.00 6.57 22.09
N SER A 634 16.97 7.49 21.96
CA SER A 634 17.22 8.52 22.97
C SER A 634 18.02 9.72 22.43
N VAL A 635 18.00 10.83 23.16
CA VAL A 635 18.75 12.06 22.84
C VAL A 635 20.26 11.80 22.86
N GLU A 636 20.75 10.98 23.78
CA GLU A 636 22.18 10.65 23.90
C GLU A 636 22.70 9.95 22.65
N LYS A 637 21.92 9.02 22.09
CA LYS A 637 22.28 8.32 20.85
C LYS A 637 22.23 9.22 19.63
N ILE A 638 21.28 10.16 19.59
CA ILE A 638 21.21 11.20 18.55
C ILE A 638 22.49 12.06 18.62
N ASN A 639 22.86 12.51 19.82
CA ASN A 639 24.09 13.28 20.07
C ASN A 639 25.35 12.51 19.65
N GLU A 640 25.45 11.22 20.01
CA GLU A 640 26.56 10.37 19.61
C GLU A 640 26.66 10.23 18.08
N ARG A 641 25.53 9.99 17.39
CA ARG A 641 25.51 9.77 15.93
C ARG A 641 25.84 11.01 15.12
N PHE A 642 25.30 12.16 15.51
CA PHE A 642 25.36 13.39 14.71
C PHE A 642 26.37 14.42 15.23
N GLY A 643 26.97 14.18 16.40
CA GLY A 643 27.82 15.17 17.07
C GLY A 643 27.05 16.41 17.51
N THR A 644 25.76 16.24 17.84
CA THR A 644 24.91 17.25 18.48
C THR A 644 25.15 17.25 19.99
N ASN A 645 24.58 18.24 20.69
CA ASN A 645 24.74 18.42 22.13
C ASN A 645 23.42 18.79 22.82
N PHE A 646 22.31 18.26 22.32
CA PHE A 646 20.97 18.51 22.87
C PHE A 646 20.88 17.94 24.30
N ALA A 647 20.40 18.74 25.25
CA ALA A 647 20.20 18.33 26.64
C ALA A 647 18.85 17.63 26.85
N SER A 648 17.88 17.85 25.96
CA SER A 648 16.53 17.28 26.03
C SER A 648 15.92 17.09 24.64
N VAL A 649 14.76 16.45 24.58
CA VAL A 649 13.98 16.29 23.34
C VAL A 649 13.56 17.64 22.75
N ASP A 650 13.25 18.62 23.60
CA ASP A 650 12.78 19.94 23.17
C ASP A 650 13.88 20.78 22.51
N GLU A 651 15.14 20.46 22.75
CA GLU A 651 16.28 21.13 22.11
C GLU A 651 16.62 20.56 20.73
N ILE A 652 16.08 19.40 20.35
CA ILE A 652 16.28 18.83 19.01
C ILE A 652 15.64 19.79 17.99
N ASP A 653 16.46 20.34 17.11
CA ASP A 653 16.05 21.29 16.05
C ASP A 653 16.79 20.94 14.76
N PRO A 654 16.18 21.13 13.56
CA PRO A 654 16.88 20.99 12.29
C PRO A 654 18.02 22.01 12.11
N PRO A 655 18.96 21.75 11.18
CA PRO A 655 19.99 22.73 10.81
C PRO A 655 19.39 24.06 10.34
N ARG A 656 19.95 25.18 10.83
CA ARG A 656 19.54 26.54 10.45
C ARG A 656 20.68 27.41 9.91
N ASP A 657 21.91 26.94 10.04
CA ASP A 657 23.13 27.72 9.81
C ASP A 657 23.33 28.86 10.81
N GLU A 658 22.95 28.64 12.07
CA GLU A 658 23.06 29.61 13.17
C GLU A 658 24.36 29.46 13.96
N ASN A 659 25.32 28.70 13.40
CA ASN A 659 26.64 28.45 13.99
C ASN A 659 26.57 27.71 15.35
N ARG A 660 25.58 26.84 15.55
CA ARG A 660 25.39 26.04 16.79
C ARG A 660 26.28 24.79 16.86
N GLY A 661 27.00 24.49 15.79
CA GLY A 661 27.92 23.36 15.69
C GLY A 661 28.09 22.88 14.25
N LYS A 662 28.92 21.86 14.03
CA LYS A 662 29.09 21.26 12.68
C LYS A 662 27.80 20.62 12.17
N TRP A 663 26.97 20.11 13.06
CA TRP A 663 25.68 19.49 12.75
C TRP A 663 24.69 20.50 12.14
N ASP A 664 24.78 21.77 12.55
CA ASP A 664 23.85 22.86 12.20
C ASP A 664 24.09 23.47 10.81
N ARG A 665 25.11 23.00 10.09
CA ARG A 665 25.42 23.48 8.74
C ARG A 665 24.29 23.18 7.76
N TYR A 666 23.92 24.19 6.98
CA TYR A 666 22.96 24.04 5.90
C TYR A 666 23.62 23.39 4.67
N GLY A 667 23.37 22.10 4.48
CA GLY A 667 24.05 21.30 3.47
C GLY A 667 25.40 20.74 3.93
N GLY A 668 25.74 19.56 3.42
CA GLY A 668 27.05 18.92 3.64
C GLY A 668 27.27 18.30 5.03
N SER A 669 26.27 18.31 5.93
CA SER A 669 26.28 17.54 7.18
C SER A 669 25.34 16.33 7.08
N ASP A 670 25.66 15.24 7.79
CA ASP A 670 24.80 14.05 7.89
C ASP A 670 23.42 14.40 8.47
N TYR A 671 23.38 15.26 9.49
CA TYR A 671 22.14 15.66 10.15
C TYR A 671 21.21 16.45 9.21
N PHE A 672 21.78 17.27 8.32
CA PHE A 672 21.01 17.93 7.25
C PHE A 672 20.42 16.94 6.25
N ALA A 673 21.14 15.87 5.89
CA ALA A 673 20.60 14.84 5.02
C ALA A 673 19.36 14.17 5.64
N TYR A 674 19.36 13.93 6.96
CA TYR A 674 18.20 13.38 7.68
C TYR A 674 17.02 14.34 7.74
N TRP A 675 17.25 15.65 7.91
CA TRP A 675 16.19 16.65 7.79
C TRP A 675 15.54 16.63 6.40
N SER A 676 16.35 16.55 5.34
CA SER A 676 15.87 16.42 3.95
C SER A 676 15.06 15.14 3.73
N LEU A 677 15.53 14.00 4.26
CA LEU A 677 14.83 12.71 4.18
C LEU A 677 13.48 12.74 4.91
N TYR A 678 13.41 13.38 6.07
CA TYR A 678 12.16 13.56 6.81
C TYR A 678 11.14 14.41 6.04
N ASN A 679 11.59 15.52 5.41
CA ASN A 679 10.72 16.33 4.57
C ASN A 679 10.22 15.56 3.33
N ARG A 680 11.09 14.77 2.67
CA ARG A 680 10.67 13.83 1.61
C ARG A 680 9.63 12.83 2.11
N PHE A 681 9.82 12.28 3.30
CA PHE A 681 8.87 11.35 3.93
C PHE A 681 7.48 12.00 4.07
N ILE A 682 7.40 13.24 4.54
CA ILE A 682 6.10 13.92 4.71
C ILE A 682 5.41 14.16 3.36
N VAL A 683 6.15 14.53 2.32
CA VAL A 683 5.59 14.65 0.96
C VAL A 683 5.09 13.30 0.46
N ASN A 684 5.87 12.23 0.64
CA ASN A 684 5.46 10.86 0.30
C ASN A 684 4.17 10.46 1.02
N LYS A 685 4.06 10.78 2.32
CA LYS A 685 2.87 10.49 3.12
C LYS A 685 1.63 11.12 2.49
N ARG A 686 1.70 12.39 2.07
CA ARG A 686 0.56 13.08 1.45
C ARG A 686 0.18 12.52 0.08
N ILE A 687 1.16 12.06 -0.70
CA ILE A 687 0.89 11.37 -1.96
C ILE A 687 0.14 10.06 -1.68
N LEU A 688 0.61 9.25 -0.72
CA LEU A 688 -0.02 7.96 -0.43
C LEU A 688 -1.40 8.09 0.24
N GLU A 689 -1.62 9.12 1.05
CA GLU A 689 -2.94 9.44 1.60
C GLU A 689 -3.95 9.73 0.48
N ALA A 690 -3.56 10.50 -0.53
CA ALA A 690 -4.41 10.78 -1.69
C ALA A 690 -4.67 9.52 -2.55
N TYR A 691 -3.66 8.65 -2.71
CA TYR A 691 -3.81 7.37 -3.42
C TYR A 691 -4.75 6.43 -2.69
N ARG A 692 -4.66 6.37 -1.36
CA ARG A 692 -5.59 5.64 -0.51
C ARG A 692 -7.03 6.09 -0.77
N GLU A 693 -7.31 7.39 -0.85
CA GLU A 693 -8.68 7.89 -1.10
C GLU A 693 -9.22 7.43 -2.46
N ALA A 694 -8.39 7.41 -3.51
CA ALA A 694 -8.80 6.90 -4.82
C ALA A 694 -9.07 5.38 -4.81
N LEU A 695 -8.21 4.61 -4.15
CA LEU A 695 -8.38 3.15 -4.00
C LEU A 695 -9.66 2.80 -3.23
N LEU A 696 -9.92 3.49 -2.12
CA LEU A 696 -11.11 3.31 -1.28
C LEU A 696 -12.40 3.79 -1.97
N ALA A 697 -12.32 4.73 -2.92
CA ALA A 697 -13.46 5.11 -3.75
C ALA A 697 -13.84 4.02 -4.77
N GLY A 698 -12.89 3.18 -5.19
CA GLY A 698 -13.15 2.07 -6.12
C GLY A 698 -12.30 2.06 -7.37
N PHE A 699 -11.37 3.00 -7.52
CA PHE A 699 -10.48 3.04 -8.68
C PHE A 699 -9.39 1.96 -8.54
N PRO A 700 -9.20 1.08 -9.54
CA PRO A 700 -8.14 0.08 -9.47
C PRO A 700 -6.74 0.69 -9.73
N PRO A 701 -5.64 0.11 -9.22
CA PRO A 701 -4.31 0.71 -9.19
C PRO A 701 -3.77 1.25 -10.53
N GLU A 702 -3.96 0.55 -11.65
CA GLU A 702 -3.44 1.01 -12.96
C GLU A 702 -4.27 2.13 -13.60
N SER A 703 -5.43 2.46 -13.03
CA SER A 703 -6.20 3.65 -13.38
C SER A 703 -5.73 4.90 -12.63
N ILE A 704 -5.04 4.73 -11.50
CA ILE A 704 -4.52 5.80 -10.65
C ILE A 704 -3.11 6.17 -11.12
N SER A 705 -2.89 7.45 -11.39
CA SER A 705 -1.62 8.02 -11.83
C SER A 705 -1.13 9.09 -10.86
N ALA A 706 0.08 9.59 -11.09
CA ALA A 706 0.56 10.84 -10.51
C ALA A 706 0.63 11.95 -11.54
N HIS A 707 0.64 13.18 -11.06
CA HIS A 707 1.11 14.36 -11.77
C HIS A 707 2.14 15.03 -10.87
N GLN A 708 3.41 14.62 -10.98
CA GLN A 708 4.53 15.09 -10.15
C GLN A 708 5.66 15.63 -11.03
N ILE A 709 6.43 16.58 -10.52
CA ILE A 709 7.64 17.07 -11.18
C ILE A 709 8.82 16.19 -10.76
N PRO A 710 9.46 15.43 -11.65
CA PRO A 710 10.60 14.61 -11.26
C PRO A 710 11.78 15.46 -10.76
N GLU A 711 12.45 15.00 -9.71
CA GLU A 711 13.53 15.77 -9.06
C GLU A 711 14.65 16.13 -10.02
N GLY A 712 15.11 17.38 -9.96
CA GLY A 712 16.17 17.88 -10.85
C GLY A 712 15.79 17.91 -12.33
N ASP A 713 14.53 17.63 -12.69
CA ASP A 713 13.98 17.76 -14.05
C ASP A 713 12.97 18.92 -14.14
N ALA A 714 12.78 19.67 -13.06
CA ALA A 714 12.16 20.98 -13.11
C ALA A 714 12.92 21.85 -14.12
N VAL A 715 12.20 22.64 -14.92
CA VAL A 715 12.80 23.57 -15.87
C VAL A 715 13.48 24.69 -15.08
N ALA A 716 14.71 24.44 -14.63
CA ALA A 716 15.57 25.48 -14.11
C ALA A 716 15.70 26.56 -15.20
N GLY A 717 15.18 27.76 -14.91
CA GLY A 717 15.21 28.90 -15.82
C GLY A 717 13.85 29.42 -16.30
N PHE A 718 12.75 28.68 -16.15
CA PHE A 718 11.41 29.16 -16.54
C PHE A 718 10.45 29.38 -15.35
N LEU A 719 10.62 28.63 -14.25
CA LEU A 719 9.72 28.64 -13.07
C LEU A 719 10.32 29.29 -11.81
N GLY A 720 11.22 30.27 -11.98
CA GLY A 720 11.81 31.04 -10.86
C GLY A 720 12.99 30.36 -10.13
N GLU A 721 13.56 31.07 -9.14
CA GLU A 721 14.80 30.74 -8.38
C GLU A 721 14.72 29.51 -7.45
N ALA A 722 13.89 28.52 -7.75
CA ALA A 722 13.78 27.31 -6.95
C ALA A 722 14.89 26.31 -7.29
N ASN A 723 16.10 26.52 -6.75
CA ASN A 723 17.24 25.61 -6.94
C ASN A 723 17.17 24.30 -6.13
N THR A 724 16.21 24.16 -5.20
CA THR A 724 16.08 22.97 -4.33
C THR A 724 14.62 22.62 -4.05
N ARG A 725 14.04 21.72 -4.85
CA ARG A 725 12.70 21.15 -4.68
C ARG A 725 12.81 19.70 -4.20
N LEU A 726 11.98 19.31 -3.23
CA LEU A 726 11.80 17.90 -2.83
C LEU A 726 10.50 17.37 -3.45
N SER A 727 10.58 16.65 -4.57
CA SER A 727 9.43 16.02 -5.22
C SER A 727 9.69 14.52 -5.45
N PRO A 728 9.53 13.70 -4.40
CA PRO A 728 9.89 12.28 -4.41
C PRO A 728 9.00 11.43 -5.32
N VAL A 729 9.40 11.30 -6.59
CA VAL A 729 8.69 10.45 -7.57
C VAL A 729 9.05 8.96 -7.47
N ASP A 730 10.09 8.60 -6.73
CA ASP A 730 10.51 7.21 -6.52
C ASP A 730 9.46 6.41 -5.74
N VAL A 731 8.79 7.02 -4.74
CA VAL A 731 7.71 6.34 -3.99
C VAL A 731 6.58 5.91 -4.93
N VAL A 732 6.25 6.75 -5.91
CA VAL A 732 5.20 6.50 -6.92
C VAL A 732 5.58 5.30 -7.79
N MET A 733 6.86 5.12 -8.12
CA MET A 733 7.29 3.95 -8.92
C MET A 733 7.18 2.62 -8.17
N SER A 734 7.21 2.64 -6.83
CA SER A 734 7.24 1.44 -5.99
C SER A 734 5.94 1.16 -5.23
N CYS A 735 4.97 2.07 -5.24
CA CYS A 735 3.73 1.93 -4.46
C CYS A 735 2.68 1.02 -5.10
N GLY A 736 2.90 0.58 -6.35
CA GLY A 736 2.05 -0.38 -7.05
C GLY A 736 0.88 0.21 -7.85
N THR A 737 0.89 1.52 -8.13
CA THR A 737 -0.04 2.18 -9.06
C THR A 737 0.62 2.44 -10.41
N ALA A 738 -0.15 2.95 -11.38
CA ALA A 738 0.45 3.52 -12.58
C ALA A 738 1.25 4.80 -12.27
N PHE A 739 2.09 5.21 -13.21
CA PHE A 739 3.04 6.31 -13.05
C PHE A 739 2.63 7.56 -13.85
N GLY A 740 3.12 8.73 -13.45
CA GLY A 740 2.94 9.95 -14.25
C GLY A 740 3.73 11.13 -13.75
N GLY A 741 3.76 12.20 -14.55
CA GLY A 741 4.54 13.38 -14.23
C GLY A 741 4.36 14.58 -15.16
N THR A 742 5.12 15.63 -14.86
CA THR A 742 5.22 16.88 -15.64
C THR A 742 6.57 16.93 -16.32
N ARG A 743 6.62 17.30 -17.60
CA ARG A 743 7.91 17.62 -18.24
C ARG A 743 7.80 18.50 -19.48
N TYR A 744 8.62 19.55 -19.50
CA TYR A 744 8.81 20.44 -20.64
C TYR A 744 10.20 20.28 -21.28
N GLY A 745 10.31 20.65 -22.56
CA GLY A 745 11.52 20.60 -23.36
C GLY A 745 11.72 19.27 -24.09
N THR A 746 12.77 19.20 -24.91
CA THR A 746 13.17 18.00 -25.65
C THR A 746 14.27 17.26 -24.89
N TRP A 747 14.05 15.99 -24.55
CA TRP A 747 14.92 15.21 -23.66
C TRP A 747 14.94 13.70 -23.98
N TYR A 748 14.30 13.26 -25.06
CA TYR A 748 14.28 11.85 -25.46
C TYR A 748 15.69 11.25 -25.70
N GLU A 749 16.70 12.08 -25.96
CA GLU A 749 18.10 11.65 -26.15
C GLU A 749 18.86 11.48 -24.82
N GLN A 750 18.31 11.96 -23.70
CA GLN A 750 18.96 11.84 -22.40
C GLN A 750 18.86 10.40 -21.88
N LYS A 751 20.00 9.76 -21.68
CA LYS A 751 20.10 8.34 -21.26
C LYS A 751 19.33 8.00 -19.98
N HIS A 752 19.23 8.94 -19.04
CA HIS A 752 18.67 8.72 -17.70
C HIS A 752 17.49 9.64 -17.40
N ASN A 753 16.68 9.97 -18.40
CA ASN A 753 15.43 10.70 -18.16
C ASN A 753 14.45 9.87 -17.31
N TRP A 754 13.55 10.54 -16.60
CA TRP A 754 12.62 9.87 -15.69
C TRP A 754 11.70 8.87 -16.41
N LEU A 755 11.31 9.13 -17.67
CA LEU A 755 10.40 8.27 -18.41
C LEU A 755 11.03 6.91 -18.71
N ILE A 756 12.27 6.89 -19.21
CA ILE A 756 12.97 5.62 -19.48
C ILE A 756 13.23 4.87 -18.18
N ASN A 757 13.51 5.58 -17.09
CA ASN A 757 13.68 4.97 -15.78
C ASN A 757 12.38 4.30 -15.29
N ALA A 758 11.22 4.95 -15.46
CA ALA A 758 9.92 4.38 -15.12
C ALA A 758 9.54 3.22 -16.04
N TYR A 759 9.72 3.38 -17.36
CA TYR A 759 9.45 2.32 -18.34
C TYR A 759 10.32 1.08 -18.11
N ASN A 760 11.62 1.28 -17.86
CA ASN A 760 12.54 0.19 -17.50
C ASN A 760 12.24 -0.42 -16.12
N ALA A 761 11.47 0.27 -15.25
CA ALA A 761 10.93 -0.30 -14.02
C ALA A 761 9.62 -1.06 -14.24
N GLY A 762 9.13 -1.17 -15.48
CA GLY A 762 7.91 -1.92 -15.83
C GLY A 762 6.63 -1.08 -15.92
N HIS A 763 6.72 0.25 -15.80
CA HIS A 763 5.56 1.13 -15.94
C HIS A 763 5.21 1.35 -17.42
N LYS A 764 4.08 0.80 -17.87
CA LYS A 764 3.64 0.90 -19.28
C LYS A 764 2.33 1.68 -19.47
N ASN A 765 1.79 2.29 -18.41
CA ASN A 765 0.65 3.20 -18.42
C ASN A 765 1.01 4.56 -17.79
N ILE A 766 1.81 5.35 -18.50
CA ILE A 766 2.33 6.61 -17.99
C ILE A 766 1.47 7.77 -18.46
N THR A 767 1.06 8.66 -17.55
CA THR A 767 0.33 9.88 -17.91
C THR A 767 1.25 11.09 -17.76
N ILE A 768 1.30 11.97 -18.77
CA ILE A 768 1.99 13.25 -18.67
C ILE A 768 0.95 14.36 -18.56
N GLY A 769 0.76 14.84 -17.33
CA GLY A 769 -0.27 15.82 -16.98
C GLY A 769 0.03 17.23 -17.45
N GLU A 770 1.29 17.51 -17.75
CA GLU A 770 1.76 18.75 -18.37
C GLU A 770 2.96 18.46 -19.26
N TYR A 771 2.82 18.76 -20.56
CA TYR A 771 3.79 18.45 -21.59
C TYR A 771 3.93 19.57 -22.62
N SER A 772 5.17 19.90 -22.98
CA SER A 772 5.51 20.44 -24.30
C SER A 772 6.97 20.16 -24.62
N SER A 773 7.25 19.78 -25.86
CA SER A 773 8.61 19.62 -26.39
C SER A 773 9.40 20.93 -26.44
N LEU A 774 8.71 22.09 -26.44
CA LEU A 774 9.25 23.43 -26.69
C LEU A 774 10.01 23.55 -28.03
N ALA A 775 9.79 22.60 -28.93
CA ALA A 775 10.50 22.53 -30.20
C ALA A 775 9.97 23.58 -31.18
N HIS A 776 10.89 24.21 -31.91
CA HIS A 776 10.56 25.15 -32.99
C HIS A 776 10.47 24.46 -34.37
N GLY A 777 10.79 23.16 -34.45
CA GLY A 777 10.77 22.38 -35.69
C GLY A 777 9.99 21.08 -35.57
N ASP A 778 9.30 20.71 -36.66
CA ASP A 778 8.39 19.56 -36.73
C ASP A 778 9.07 18.24 -36.33
N ILE A 779 10.32 18.04 -36.75
CA ILE A 779 11.06 16.79 -36.51
C ILE A 779 11.32 16.57 -35.02
N ALA A 780 11.73 17.61 -34.29
CA ALA A 780 12.04 17.49 -32.86
C ALA A 780 10.76 17.25 -32.04
N ALA A 781 9.68 17.97 -32.32
CA ALA A 781 8.38 17.76 -31.67
C ALA A 781 7.86 16.33 -31.91
N TYR A 782 7.91 15.86 -33.16
CA TYR A 782 7.47 14.52 -33.51
C TYR A 782 8.36 13.42 -32.91
N ASN A 783 9.68 13.58 -32.89
CA ASN A 783 10.58 12.60 -32.29
C ASN A 783 10.36 12.48 -30.77
N GLN A 784 10.18 13.61 -30.08
CA GLN A 784 9.82 13.61 -28.66
C GLN A 784 8.48 12.88 -28.45
N LEU A 785 7.43 13.24 -29.18
CA LEU A 785 6.11 12.60 -29.05
C LEU A 785 6.16 11.09 -29.37
N LYS A 786 6.86 10.69 -30.43
CA LYS A 786 7.00 9.28 -30.81
C LYS A 786 7.77 8.51 -29.75
N TYR A 787 8.79 9.12 -29.15
CA TYR A 787 9.49 8.55 -28.01
C TYR A 787 8.55 8.35 -26.81
N LEU A 788 7.71 9.32 -26.46
CA LEU A 788 6.70 9.17 -25.41
C LEU A 788 5.76 7.99 -25.70
N PHE A 789 5.19 7.97 -26.92
CA PHE A 789 4.28 6.91 -27.39
C PHE A 789 4.90 5.51 -27.28
N ASN A 790 6.18 5.37 -27.64
CA ASN A 790 6.89 4.09 -27.61
C ASN A 790 7.31 3.64 -26.19
N HIS A 791 7.30 4.53 -25.20
CA HIS A 791 7.76 4.25 -23.84
C HIS A 791 6.62 4.33 -22.82
N GLY A 792 5.48 3.73 -23.17
CA GLY A 792 4.38 3.49 -22.23
C GLY A 792 3.52 4.72 -21.89
N VAL A 793 3.73 5.87 -22.52
CA VAL A 793 2.87 7.04 -22.29
C VAL A 793 1.51 6.82 -22.94
N ARG A 794 0.44 6.80 -22.13
CA ARG A 794 -0.94 6.66 -22.60
C ARG A 794 -1.63 8.00 -22.86
N MET A 795 -1.17 9.08 -22.23
CA MET A 795 -1.77 10.41 -22.42
C MET A 795 -0.77 11.54 -22.25
N THR A 796 -0.92 12.57 -23.08
CA THR A 796 -0.25 13.87 -22.93
C THR A 796 -1.25 15.01 -22.87
N HIS A 797 -1.19 15.83 -21.83
CA HIS A 797 -1.83 17.13 -21.80
C HIS A 797 -0.85 18.19 -22.27
N VAL A 798 -1.07 18.70 -23.48
CA VAL A 798 -0.18 19.69 -24.09
C VAL A 798 -0.45 21.07 -23.50
N LEU A 799 0.54 21.64 -22.81
CA LEU A 799 0.54 23.00 -22.29
C LEU A 799 1.75 23.75 -22.85
N VAL A 800 1.51 24.83 -23.59
CA VAL A 800 2.58 25.65 -24.15
C VAL A 800 2.86 26.79 -23.17
N PRO A 801 4.01 26.79 -22.47
CA PRO A 801 4.29 27.71 -21.37
C PRO A 801 4.78 29.07 -21.90
N TYR A 802 4.02 29.70 -22.79
CA TYR A 802 4.28 31.05 -23.30
C TYR A 802 2.98 31.86 -23.25
N PRO A 803 3.06 33.20 -23.15
CA PRO A 803 1.88 34.06 -23.31
C PRO A 803 1.15 33.76 -24.61
N GLY A 804 -0.17 33.61 -24.57
CA GLY A 804 -0.97 33.14 -25.72
C GLY A 804 -0.92 34.04 -26.96
N ASP A 805 -0.49 35.29 -26.79
CA ASP A 805 -0.30 36.30 -27.84
C ASP A 805 1.15 36.38 -28.36
N SER A 806 2.08 35.60 -27.80
CA SER A 806 3.47 35.55 -28.26
C SER A 806 3.66 34.74 -29.54
N SER A 807 4.67 35.11 -30.34
CA SER A 807 5.10 34.34 -31.51
C SER A 807 5.55 32.92 -31.14
N GLU A 808 6.20 32.79 -29.99
CA GLU A 808 6.71 31.54 -29.44
C GLU A 808 5.58 30.58 -29.13
N TYR A 809 4.49 31.07 -28.51
CA TYR A 809 3.29 30.27 -28.27
C TYR A 809 2.72 29.72 -29.58
N ALA A 810 2.56 30.59 -30.59
CA ALA A 810 2.00 30.19 -31.89
C ALA A 810 2.87 29.12 -32.58
N ILE A 811 4.19 29.32 -32.61
CA ILE A 811 5.13 28.39 -33.22
C ILE A 811 5.06 27.04 -32.50
N VAL A 812 5.31 26.99 -31.19
CA VAL A 812 5.37 25.72 -30.44
C VAL A 812 4.04 24.97 -30.51
N LYS A 813 2.91 25.67 -30.35
CA LYS A 813 1.58 25.08 -30.49
C LYS A 813 1.39 24.40 -31.85
N GLU A 814 1.77 25.07 -32.94
CA GLU A 814 1.70 24.51 -34.29
C GLU A 814 2.51 23.20 -34.39
N LYS A 815 3.74 23.18 -33.84
CA LYS A 815 4.63 22.01 -33.89
C LYS A 815 4.09 20.82 -33.10
N GLU A 816 3.50 21.05 -31.94
CA GLU A 816 2.82 19.99 -31.18
C GLU A 816 1.63 19.41 -31.97
N MET A 817 0.78 20.26 -32.57
CA MET A 817 -0.35 19.79 -33.38
C MET A 817 0.10 18.98 -34.59
N VAL A 818 1.13 19.45 -35.33
CA VAL A 818 1.69 18.72 -36.49
C VAL A 818 2.21 17.35 -36.09
N ALA A 819 2.94 17.25 -34.97
CA ALA A 819 3.44 15.99 -34.42
C ALA A 819 2.29 15.03 -34.10
N ILE A 820 1.24 15.50 -33.43
CA ILE A 820 0.09 14.70 -33.02
C ILE A 820 -0.71 14.22 -34.24
N TYR A 821 -0.99 15.09 -35.20
CA TYR A 821 -1.71 14.69 -36.42
C TYR A 821 -0.91 13.68 -37.25
N LYS A 822 0.41 13.80 -37.28
CA LYS A 822 1.27 12.80 -37.93
C LYS A 822 1.16 11.44 -37.23
N LEU A 823 1.27 11.40 -35.90
CA LEU A 823 1.11 10.17 -35.12
C LEU A 823 -0.31 9.57 -35.29
N GLN A 824 -1.34 10.41 -35.33
CA GLN A 824 -2.72 9.98 -35.53
C GLN A 824 -2.97 9.37 -36.91
N ARG A 825 -2.33 9.89 -37.96
CA ARG A 825 -2.39 9.31 -39.32
C ARG A 825 -1.67 7.98 -39.45
N GLU A 826 -0.62 7.75 -38.65
CA GLU A 826 0.01 6.43 -38.57
C GLU A 826 -0.93 5.41 -37.93
N ASN A 827 -1.78 5.84 -36.99
CA ASN A 827 -2.81 5.05 -36.31
C ASN A 827 -2.33 3.65 -35.89
N ASN A 828 -1.09 3.56 -35.39
CA ASN A 828 -0.56 2.31 -34.87
C ASN A 828 -1.06 2.10 -33.45
N PRO A 829 -1.31 0.85 -33.02
CA PRO A 829 -1.54 0.54 -31.62
C PRO A 829 -0.33 0.96 -30.78
N ARG A 830 -0.61 1.58 -29.63
CA ARG A 830 0.40 1.94 -28.64
C ARG A 830 1.04 0.68 -28.07
N PRO A 831 2.39 0.60 -28.03
CA PRO A 831 3.07 -0.47 -27.30
C PRO A 831 2.86 -0.29 -25.78
N GLY A 832 2.73 -1.40 -25.06
CA GLY A 832 2.44 -1.35 -23.63
C GLY A 832 2.40 -2.73 -23.00
N TYR A 833 1.37 -2.97 -22.19
CA TYR A 833 1.15 -4.27 -21.52
C TYR A 833 0.59 -5.36 -22.44
N THR A 834 0.08 -4.98 -23.61
CA THR A 834 -0.50 -5.93 -24.58
C THR A 834 0.59 -6.78 -25.25
N GLY A 835 0.15 -7.84 -25.93
CA GLY A 835 1.01 -8.84 -26.57
C GLY A 835 0.63 -10.24 -26.09
N GLY A 836 -0.55 -10.71 -26.46
CA GLY A 836 -1.14 -12.00 -26.12
C GLY A 836 -1.91 -12.01 -24.79
N THR A 837 -2.54 -13.14 -24.52
CA THR A 837 -3.22 -13.47 -23.25
C THR A 837 -2.75 -14.85 -22.78
N LEU A 838 -2.76 -15.14 -21.48
CA LEU A 838 -2.30 -16.46 -20.99
C LEU A 838 -3.26 -17.18 -20.06
N ASP A 839 -4.10 -16.45 -19.33
CA ASP A 839 -4.90 -17.03 -18.24
C ASP A 839 -6.22 -16.30 -18.07
N VAL A 840 -7.29 -17.05 -17.76
CA VAL A 840 -8.66 -16.55 -17.64
C VAL A 840 -9.34 -17.21 -16.46
N LYS A 841 -9.94 -16.39 -15.59
CA LYS A 841 -10.77 -16.86 -14.47
C LYS A 841 -12.12 -16.16 -14.48
N HIS A 842 -13.20 -16.93 -14.46
CA HIS A 842 -14.55 -16.40 -14.35
C HIS A 842 -14.90 -16.08 -12.89
N ILE A 843 -15.52 -14.92 -12.68
CA ILE A 843 -16.04 -14.47 -11.39
C ILE A 843 -17.56 -14.43 -11.46
N PHE A 844 -18.20 -15.05 -10.47
CA PHE A 844 -19.63 -15.03 -10.23
C PHE A 844 -19.84 -14.63 -8.77
N GLN A 845 -20.23 -13.38 -8.53
CA GLN A 845 -20.41 -12.83 -7.18
C GLN A 845 -21.49 -11.75 -7.21
N ASP A 846 -22.44 -11.78 -6.27
CA ASP A 846 -23.47 -10.75 -6.06
C ASP A 846 -24.18 -10.33 -7.38
N ASP A 847 -24.71 -11.30 -8.13
CA ASP A 847 -25.36 -11.16 -9.45
C ASP A 847 -24.45 -10.62 -10.58
N LYS A 848 -23.16 -10.39 -10.34
CA LYS A 848 -22.18 -9.97 -11.36
C LYS A 848 -21.49 -11.19 -11.97
N SER A 849 -21.29 -11.12 -13.29
CA SER A 849 -20.55 -12.11 -14.06
C SER A 849 -19.56 -11.46 -15.02
N TYR A 850 -18.27 -11.64 -14.76
CA TYR A 850 -17.19 -11.13 -15.59
C TYR A 850 -16.01 -12.09 -15.58
N SER A 851 -15.01 -11.83 -16.43
CA SER A 851 -13.79 -12.62 -16.49
C SER A 851 -12.60 -11.77 -16.10
N ILE A 852 -11.66 -12.34 -15.36
CA ILE A 852 -10.35 -11.74 -15.13
C ILE A 852 -9.39 -12.38 -16.12
N VAL A 853 -8.77 -11.55 -16.96
CA VAL A 853 -7.83 -11.98 -17.99
C VAL A 853 -6.44 -11.48 -17.65
N ARG A 854 -5.45 -12.35 -17.83
CA ARG A 854 -4.03 -11.99 -17.78
C ARG A 854 -3.55 -11.53 -19.15
N ILE A 855 -3.24 -10.24 -19.25
CA ILE A 855 -2.76 -9.56 -20.46
C ILE A 855 -1.23 -9.57 -20.48
N GLY A 856 -0.67 -9.92 -21.65
CA GLY A 856 0.76 -10.00 -21.91
C GLY A 856 1.31 -11.43 -21.78
N THR A 857 2.02 -11.86 -22.83
CA THR A 857 2.71 -13.14 -22.98
C THR A 857 4.19 -12.92 -23.31
N GLY A 858 5.04 -13.89 -22.95
CA GLY A 858 6.48 -13.82 -23.18
C GLY A 858 7.29 -13.18 -22.05
N ASP A 859 8.61 -13.19 -22.23
CA ASP A 859 9.58 -12.85 -21.19
C ASP A 859 9.57 -11.37 -20.80
N ASP A 860 9.23 -10.46 -21.71
CA ASP A 860 9.26 -9.00 -21.47
C ASP A 860 7.93 -8.42 -20.95
N GLN A 861 7.00 -9.29 -20.53
CA GLN A 861 5.70 -8.87 -20.01
C GLN A 861 5.59 -9.01 -18.49
N ASN A 862 4.91 -8.04 -17.88
CA ASN A 862 4.69 -7.96 -16.44
C ASN A 862 3.51 -8.82 -15.95
N GLY A 863 2.52 -9.06 -16.81
CA GLY A 863 1.29 -9.79 -16.47
C GLY A 863 0.22 -8.91 -15.84
N LEU A 864 -0.35 -7.99 -16.62
CA LEU A 864 -1.48 -7.14 -16.21
C LEU A 864 -2.73 -8.00 -15.99
N LEU A 865 -3.43 -7.81 -14.87
CA LEU A 865 -4.75 -8.40 -14.62
C LEU A 865 -5.83 -7.37 -14.92
N LYS A 866 -6.83 -7.77 -15.72
CA LYS A 866 -7.95 -6.90 -16.13
C LYS A 866 -9.27 -7.66 -16.05
N SER A 867 -10.31 -7.05 -15.46
CA SER A 867 -11.67 -7.57 -15.54
C SER A 867 -12.35 -7.15 -16.83
N VAL A 868 -13.02 -8.08 -17.51
CA VAL A 868 -13.70 -7.83 -18.79
C VAL A 868 -15.07 -8.49 -18.82
N TYR A 869 -16.00 -7.83 -19.50
CA TYR A 869 -17.27 -8.42 -19.90
C TYR A 869 -17.09 -9.38 -21.09
N ASP A 870 -18.17 -10.05 -21.49
CA ASP A 870 -18.14 -11.07 -22.56
C ASP A 870 -17.82 -10.49 -23.93
N ASP A 871 -18.06 -9.19 -24.15
CA ASP A 871 -17.67 -8.46 -25.37
C ASP A 871 -16.22 -7.96 -25.34
N GLY A 872 -15.49 -8.21 -24.25
CA GLY A 872 -14.11 -7.78 -24.05
C GLY A 872 -13.93 -6.36 -23.52
N SER A 873 -15.02 -5.61 -23.33
CA SER A 873 -14.96 -4.28 -22.71
C SER A 873 -14.57 -4.36 -21.24
N TRP A 874 -13.92 -3.30 -20.74
CA TRP A 874 -13.43 -3.23 -19.37
C TRP A 874 -14.59 -3.14 -18.36
N GLU A 875 -14.62 -4.07 -17.40
CA GLU A 875 -15.63 -4.11 -16.35
C GLU A 875 -15.33 -3.14 -15.19
N GLY A 876 -14.06 -2.82 -14.93
CA GLY A 876 -13.66 -1.75 -13.99
C GLY A 876 -13.24 -2.21 -12.59
N SER A 877 -13.64 -3.39 -12.13
CA SER A 877 -13.34 -3.88 -10.79
C SER A 877 -11.89 -4.30 -10.61
N VAL A 878 -11.23 -4.87 -11.63
CA VAL A 878 -9.84 -5.36 -11.59
C VAL A 878 -9.02 -4.70 -12.70
N TYR A 879 -7.95 -4.01 -12.31
CA TYR A 879 -7.00 -3.44 -13.27
C TYR A 879 -5.68 -3.08 -12.56
N PHE A 880 -4.76 -4.06 -12.48
CA PHE A 880 -3.48 -3.86 -11.79
C PHE A 880 -2.36 -4.76 -12.28
N VAL A 881 -1.11 -4.30 -12.08
CA VAL A 881 0.11 -5.08 -12.36
C VAL A 881 0.70 -5.52 -11.02
N PRO A 882 0.73 -6.84 -10.72
CA PRO A 882 1.23 -7.30 -9.42
C PRO A 882 2.73 -7.10 -9.20
N PHE A 883 3.51 -7.09 -10.29
CA PHE A 883 4.96 -6.87 -10.27
C PHE A 883 5.34 -5.94 -11.44
N HIS A 884 5.53 -4.65 -11.18
CA HIS A 884 6.11 -3.72 -12.16
C HIS A 884 7.61 -3.98 -12.28
N SER A 885 8.35 -3.78 -11.19
CA SER A 885 9.78 -3.96 -11.13
C SER A 885 10.17 -5.36 -10.69
N ARG A 886 11.38 -5.77 -11.08
CA ARG A 886 12.03 -6.97 -10.58
C ARG A 886 12.36 -6.77 -9.11
N VAL A 887 12.04 -7.77 -8.29
CA VAL A 887 12.47 -7.81 -6.89
C VAL A 887 13.77 -8.62 -6.79
N GLU A 888 14.87 -7.96 -6.46
CA GLU A 888 16.15 -8.62 -6.23
C GLU A 888 16.17 -9.29 -4.85
N VAL A 889 16.25 -10.63 -4.83
CA VAL A 889 16.33 -11.42 -3.59
C VAL A 889 17.78 -11.79 -3.30
N ILE A 890 18.32 -11.18 -2.24
CA ILE A 890 19.71 -11.34 -1.79
C ILE A 890 19.72 -12.09 -0.47
N LYS A 891 20.51 -13.16 -0.37
CA LYS A 891 20.67 -13.87 0.91
C LYS A 891 21.57 -13.06 1.84
N ALA A 892 21.06 -12.67 2.99
CA ALA A 892 21.85 -12.07 4.05
C ALA A 892 22.49 -13.16 4.92
N LYS A 893 23.76 -12.98 5.28
CA LYS A 893 24.46 -13.88 6.18
C LYS A 893 23.86 -13.76 7.59
N ILE A 894 23.67 -14.90 8.24
CA ILE A 894 23.35 -14.97 9.66
C ILE A 894 24.51 -15.64 10.37
N LYS A 895 24.96 -15.06 11.48
CA LYS A 895 25.97 -15.64 12.37
C LYS A 895 25.37 -15.82 13.75
N GLY A 896 25.90 -16.78 14.50
CA GLY A 896 25.54 -16.96 15.90
C GLY A 896 25.12 -18.37 16.24
N SER A 897 24.48 -18.50 17.40
CA SER A 897 23.97 -19.76 17.94
C SER A 897 22.94 -19.46 19.02
N VAL A 898 22.15 -20.45 19.42
CA VAL A 898 21.23 -20.33 20.57
C VAL A 898 21.90 -19.74 21.83
N ARG A 899 23.20 -20.02 22.05
CA ARG A 899 23.94 -19.49 23.22
C ARG A 899 24.39 -18.02 23.06
N ARG A 900 24.64 -17.55 21.84
CA ARG A 900 25.22 -16.23 21.53
C ARG A 900 24.26 -15.32 20.76
N ASN A 901 22.99 -15.70 20.64
CA ASN A 901 21.98 -15.12 19.74
C ASN A 901 22.36 -15.33 18.26
N TYR A 902 21.38 -15.19 17.36
CA TYR A 902 21.63 -15.07 15.93
C TYR A 902 21.47 -13.62 15.50
N GLU A 903 22.34 -13.16 14.62
CA GLU A 903 22.32 -11.81 14.05
C GLU A 903 22.52 -11.89 12.54
N SER A 904 21.72 -11.12 11.80
CA SER A 904 22.03 -10.86 10.40
C SER A 904 23.29 -10.00 10.26
N GLU A 905 23.89 -10.01 9.07
CA GLU A 905 24.86 -8.99 8.70
C GLU A 905 24.22 -7.58 8.65
N GLU A 906 25.08 -6.56 8.54
CA GLU A 906 24.67 -5.16 8.39
C GLU A 906 24.07 -4.94 7.00
N ILE A 907 22.80 -4.54 6.98
CA ILE A 907 22.05 -4.25 5.76
C ILE A 907 21.93 -2.73 5.67
N LYS A 908 22.46 -2.15 4.58
CA LYS A 908 22.51 -0.70 4.35
C LYS A 908 21.67 -0.31 3.12
N ASN A 909 21.32 0.97 3.03
CA ASN A 909 20.60 1.55 1.90
C ASN A 909 19.30 0.80 1.61
N LEU A 910 18.47 0.67 2.65
CA LEU A 910 17.10 0.20 2.50
C LEU A 910 16.24 1.40 2.11
N HIS A 911 15.49 1.24 1.04
CA HIS A 911 14.60 2.26 0.53
C HIS A 911 13.16 1.76 0.59
N HIS A 912 12.22 2.62 0.22
CA HIS A 912 10.82 2.29 0.17
C HIS A 912 10.56 0.99 -0.62
N ALA A 913 9.63 0.17 -0.09
CA ALA A 913 9.23 -1.15 -0.58
C ALA A 913 10.27 -2.27 -0.45
N ASP A 914 11.49 -1.98 0.01
CA ASP A 914 12.44 -3.04 0.36
C ASP A 914 11.96 -3.79 1.61
N GLN A 915 12.31 -5.07 1.74
CA GLN A 915 12.03 -5.82 2.96
C GLN A 915 13.15 -6.78 3.35
N ILE A 916 13.25 -7.07 4.64
CA ILE A 916 14.11 -8.13 5.18
C ILE A 916 13.20 -9.22 5.76
N GLU A 917 13.34 -10.43 5.27
CA GLU A 917 12.57 -11.59 5.72
C GLU A 917 13.49 -12.60 6.41
N LEU A 918 13.18 -12.89 7.68
CA LEU A 918 13.83 -13.90 8.51
C LEU A 918 12.88 -15.08 8.68
N THR A 919 13.37 -16.29 8.43
CA THR A 919 12.64 -17.54 8.67
C THR A 919 13.53 -18.57 9.36
N PHE A 920 12.96 -19.40 10.22
CA PHE A 920 13.64 -20.55 10.82
C PHE A 920 12.63 -21.55 11.39
N LYS A 921 13.07 -22.76 11.68
CA LYS A 921 12.28 -23.77 12.39
C LYS A 921 12.81 -23.94 13.81
N GLY A 922 11.93 -23.92 14.81
CA GLY A 922 12.34 -23.97 16.22
C GLY A 922 11.46 -24.85 17.10
N ARG A 923 12.07 -25.44 18.14
CA ARG A 923 11.36 -26.12 19.26
C ARG A 923 12.17 -26.07 20.56
N TYR A 924 11.49 -26.33 21.67
CA TYR A 924 12.09 -26.50 23.00
C TYR A 924 11.71 -27.85 23.63
N THR A 925 12.71 -28.66 23.97
CA THR A 925 12.53 -30.02 24.52
C THR A 925 12.79 -30.11 26.04
N GLY A 926 13.07 -28.99 26.69
CA GLY A 926 13.37 -28.94 28.12
C GLY A 926 12.12 -28.88 29.00
N LYS A 927 12.33 -28.92 30.33
CA LYS A 927 11.28 -28.59 31.31
C LYS A 927 11.15 -27.06 31.41
N GLY A 928 9.96 -26.54 31.68
CA GLY A 928 9.71 -25.09 31.73
C GLY A 928 9.31 -24.48 30.39
N LYS A 929 9.49 -23.16 30.23
CA LYS A 929 9.17 -22.42 29.00
C LYS A 929 10.45 -22.00 28.29
N GLY A 930 10.52 -22.25 26.99
CA GLY A 930 11.51 -21.63 26.10
C GLY A 930 10.85 -20.48 25.35
N LYS A 931 11.57 -19.39 25.12
CA LYS A 931 11.10 -18.24 24.35
C LYS A 931 12.13 -17.85 23.30
N VAL A 932 11.63 -17.27 22.22
CA VAL A 932 12.43 -16.58 21.22
C VAL A 932 11.97 -15.13 21.13
N ARG A 933 12.92 -14.20 21.17
CA ARG A 933 12.72 -12.77 21.02
C ARG A 933 13.35 -12.33 19.71
N ILE A 934 12.61 -11.61 18.88
CA ILE A 934 13.06 -11.13 17.57
C ILE A 934 12.85 -9.63 17.51
N PHE A 935 13.85 -8.88 17.07
CA PHE A 935 13.75 -7.43 16.88
C PHE A 935 14.74 -6.94 15.81
N ALA A 936 14.50 -5.74 15.30
CA ALA A 936 15.39 -5.01 14.43
C ALA A 936 16.19 -3.96 15.21
N THR A 937 17.43 -3.72 14.78
CA THR A 937 18.24 -2.58 15.24
C THR A 937 18.56 -1.65 14.09
N TYR A 938 18.55 -0.34 14.33
CA TYR A 938 19.07 0.69 13.44
C TYR A 938 20.28 1.36 14.09
N ASP A 939 21.45 1.24 13.46
CA ASP A 939 22.72 1.76 13.94
C ASP A 939 23.02 1.45 15.42
N GLY A 940 22.72 0.20 15.83
CA GLY A 940 22.91 -0.28 17.21
C GLY A 940 21.82 0.15 18.20
N ALA A 941 20.85 0.98 17.81
CA ALA A 941 19.63 1.23 18.57
C ALA A 941 18.57 0.19 18.27
N ILE A 942 17.90 -0.33 19.31
CA ILE A 942 16.76 -1.23 19.12
C ILE A 942 15.57 -0.39 18.65
N LEU A 943 14.99 -0.77 17.52
CA LEU A 943 13.70 -0.25 17.10
C LEU A 943 12.65 -0.91 17.98
N ARG A 944 12.29 -0.27 19.11
CA ARG A 944 11.40 -0.88 20.13
C ARG A 944 10.08 -1.36 19.53
N THR A 945 9.58 -0.66 18.50
CA THR A 945 8.35 -1.00 17.81
C THR A 945 8.40 -2.29 17.00
N SER A 946 9.59 -2.80 16.74
CA SER A 946 9.86 -4.01 15.95
C SER A 946 9.88 -5.30 16.80
N GLU A 947 9.86 -5.19 18.12
CA GLU A 947 10.11 -6.33 19.01
C GLU A 947 8.92 -7.28 19.14
N VAL A 948 9.18 -8.58 18.97
CA VAL A 948 8.24 -9.67 19.28
C VAL A 948 8.88 -10.73 20.15
N ILE A 949 8.05 -11.39 20.98
CA ILE A 949 8.45 -12.52 21.82
C ILE A 949 7.45 -13.64 21.58
N PHE A 950 7.96 -14.82 21.26
CA PHE A 950 7.17 -16.02 21.01
C PHE A 950 7.57 -17.16 21.95
N ASP A 951 6.58 -17.95 22.36
CA ASP A 951 6.83 -19.17 23.11
C ASP A 951 7.28 -20.30 22.16
N LEU A 952 8.33 -21.03 22.53
CA LEU A 952 8.75 -22.25 21.86
C LEU A 952 7.99 -23.45 22.42
N THR A 953 7.49 -24.31 21.54
CA THR A 953 6.80 -25.55 21.93
C THR A 953 7.67 -26.78 21.74
N GLN A 954 7.22 -27.94 22.23
CA GLN A 954 7.93 -29.22 22.02
C GLN A 954 7.89 -29.68 20.56
N ASN A 955 6.84 -29.29 19.82
CA ASN A 955 6.71 -29.58 18.41
C ASN A 955 7.47 -28.52 17.60
N PRO A 956 8.21 -28.91 16.55
CA PRO A 956 8.82 -27.94 15.65
C PRO A 956 7.80 -26.99 15.03
N GLN A 957 8.07 -25.70 15.08
CA GLN A 957 7.26 -24.64 14.49
C GLN A 957 8.09 -23.82 13.50
N ASN A 958 7.46 -23.37 12.42
CA ASN A 958 8.06 -22.42 11.50
C ASN A 958 7.85 -21.01 12.05
N PHE A 959 8.92 -20.23 12.14
CA PHE A 959 8.92 -18.83 12.53
C PHE A 959 9.18 -17.96 11.32
N ARG A 960 8.46 -16.84 11.24
CA ARG A 960 8.62 -15.82 10.21
C ARG A 960 8.59 -14.44 10.84
N TYR A 961 9.55 -13.61 10.45
CA TYR A 961 9.61 -12.21 10.84
C TYR A 961 9.99 -11.36 9.64
N VAL A 962 9.22 -10.31 9.38
CA VAL A 962 9.47 -9.38 8.27
C VAL A 962 9.71 -7.98 8.81
N PHE A 963 10.82 -7.39 8.40
CA PHE A 963 11.04 -5.95 8.45
C PHE A 963 10.64 -5.37 7.09
N SER A 964 9.44 -4.81 7.01
CA SER A 964 8.93 -4.12 5.83
C SER A 964 9.39 -2.66 5.91
N ASN A 965 10.30 -2.27 5.02
CA ASN A 965 10.87 -0.93 5.04
C ASN A 965 10.07 0.03 4.14
N GLN A 966 9.63 1.12 4.71
CA GLN A 966 8.95 2.21 4.01
C GLN A 966 9.76 3.51 4.01
N LEU A 967 10.75 3.62 4.90
CA LEU A 967 11.63 4.78 5.02
C LEU A 967 12.86 4.64 4.11
N SER A 968 13.62 5.72 3.96
CA SER A 968 14.97 5.63 3.38
C SER A 968 16.00 5.54 4.50
N LEU A 969 16.38 4.31 4.85
CA LEU A 969 17.35 4.00 5.88
C LEU A 969 18.72 3.78 5.25
N THR A 970 19.60 4.76 5.42
CA THR A 970 20.95 4.75 4.82
C THR A 970 21.96 3.97 5.66
N ASP A 971 21.73 3.88 6.98
CA ASP A 971 22.67 3.28 7.93
C ASP A 971 22.36 1.78 8.18
N ASN A 972 22.91 1.23 9.27
CA ASN A 972 22.97 -0.21 9.52
C ASN A 972 21.66 -0.76 10.09
N VAL A 973 20.96 -1.61 9.34
CA VAL A 973 19.87 -2.45 9.87
C VAL A 973 20.38 -3.86 10.15
N LYS A 974 20.01 -4.43 11.31
CA LYS A 974 20.19 -5.86 11.63
C LYS A 974 18.90 -6.45 12.18
N LEU A 975 18.68 -7.74 11.91
CA LEU A 975 17.71 -8.56 12.61
C LEU A 975 18.41 -9.42 13.65
N VAL A 976 17.89 -9.43 14.88
CA VAL A 976 18.46 -10.14 16.03
C VAL A 976 17.44 -11.15 16.54
N VAL A 977 17.91 -12.37 16.82
CA VAL A 977 17.13 -13.46 17.40
C VAL A 977 17.78 -13.91 18.71
N GLU A 978 17.12 -13.63 19.81
CA GLU A 978 17.55 -14.01 21.16
C GLU A 978 16.69 -15.16 21.69
N PHE A 979 17.29 -16.00 22.53
CA PHE A 979 16.58 -17.10 23.17
C PHE A 979 16.65 -17.02 24.67
N GLU A 980 15.57 -17.39 25.34
CA GLU A 980 15.46 -17.47 26.79
C GLU A 980 14.91 -18.85 27.18
N ALA A 981 15.63 -19.56 28.05
CA ALA A 981 15.17 -20.83 28.64
C ALA A 981 16.06 -21.20 29.82
N ASP A 982 15.50 -21.94 30.78
CA ASP A 982 16.25 -22.54 31.90
C ASP A 982 17.45 -23.36 31.43
N ASN A 983 17.30 -24.05 30.28
CA ASN A 983 18.38 -24.76 29.63
C ASN A 983 18.36 -24.56 28.11
N LYS A 984 19.11 -23.57 27.63
CA LYS A 984 19.29 -23.27 26.20
C LYS A 984 19.77 -24.45 25.34
N SER A 985 20.44 -25.47 25.90
CA SER A 985 20.86 -26.66 25.13
C SER A 985 19.69 -27.53 24.66
N LYS A 986 18.47 -27.28 25.15
CA LYS A 986 17.24 -27.97 24.76
C LYS A 986 16.44 -27.22 23.68
N ILE A 987 16.92 -26.07 23.24
CA ILE A 987 16.38 -25.35 22.09
C ILE A 987 17.07 -25.89 20.84
N ASP A 988 16.25 -26.25 19.87
CA ASP A 988 16.67 -26.80 18.58
C ASP A 988 16.22 -25.82 17.49
N ILE A 989 17.16 -25.40 16.63
CA ILE A 989 16.93 -24.42 15.57
C ILE A 989 17.51 -24.97 14.26
N ASP A 990 16.65 -25.07 13.26
CA ASP A 990 16.98 -25.53 11.92
C ASP A 990 16.62 -24.46 10.88
N ASP A 991 17.26 -24.53 9.72
CA ASP A 991 16.92 -23.78 8.51
C ASP A 991 16.82 -22.25 8.70
N ILE A 992 17.61 -21.67 9.62
CA ILE A 992 17.62 -20.22 9.81
C ILE A 992 18.17 -19.50 8.56
N SER A 993 17.36 -18.60 8.02
CA SER A 993 17.66 -17.87 6.78
C SER A 993 17.15 -16.44 6.85
N CYS A 994 17.94 -15.50 6.34
CA CYS A 994 17.57 -14.10 6.17
C CYS A 994 17.77 -13.71 4.71
N THR A 995 16.78 -13.03 4.14
CA THR A 995 16.84 -12.50 2.78
C THR A 995 16.46 -11.04 2.76
N VAL A 996 17.17 -10.25 1.97
CA VAL A 996 16.83 -8.87 1.62
C VAL A 996 16.17 -8.89 0.25
N GLN A 997 15.01 -8.27 0.13
CA GLN A 997 14.23 -8.19 -1.10
C GLN A 997 14.16 -6.71 -1.49
N ARG A 998 14.67 -6.36 -2.67
CA ARG A 998 14.80 -4.96 -3.12
C ARG A 998 14.06 -4.71 -4.41
N GLU A 999 13.29 -3.64 -4.46
CA GLU A 999 12.63 -3.22 -5.68
C GLU A 999 13.62 -2.56 -6.65
N SER A 1000 13.64 -3.03 -7.90
CA SER A 1000 14.53 -2.51 -8.96
C SER A 1000 13.94 -1.27 -9.63
N VAL A 1001 13.66 -0.22 -8.86
CA VAL A 1001 13.21 1.09 -9.35
C VAL A 1001 14.34 2.11 -9.35
N ALA A 1002 14.26 3.11 -10.21
CA ALA A 1002 15.19 4.23 -10.18
C ALA A 1002 14.87 5.15 -8.99
N ARG A 1003 15.90 5.67 -8.33
CA ARG A 1003 15.78 6.63 -7.23
C ARG A 1003 16.79 7.75 -7.44
N LYS A 1004 16.37 8.76 -8.20
CA LYS A 1004 17.24 9.85 -8.67
C LYS A 1004 17.89 10.63 -7.53
N TYR A 1005 17.15 10.91 -6.44
CA TYR A 1005 17.70 11.51 -5.21
C TYR A 1005 18.96 10.80 -4.71
N PHE A 1006 18.97 9.47 -4.76
CA PHE A 1006 20.06 8.62 -4.28
C PHE A 1006 21.09 8.28 -5.37
N GLY A 1007 20.99 8.88 -6.56
CA GLY A 1007 21.87 8.58 -7.69
C GLY A 1007 21.67 7.17 -8.28
N GLN A 1008 20.53 6.53 -8.04
CA GLN A 1008 20.21 5.18 -8.53
C GLN A 1008 19.39 5.29 -9.82
N PHE A 1009 20.00 5.01 -10.97
CA PHE A 1009 19.35 5.17 -12.28
C PHE A 1009 19.03 3.85 -13.00
N ASN A 1010 19.48 2.72 -12.45
CA ASN A 1010 19.26 1.42 -13.06
C ASN A 1010 17.98 0.82 -12.48
N SER A 1011 16.93 0.75 -13.31
CA SER A 1011 15.72 0.00 -13.02
C SER A 1011 15.62 -1.25 -13.88
N LYS A 1012 14.86 -2.24 -13.41
CA LYS A 1012 14.58 -3.48 -14.13
C LYS A 1012 13.12 -3.85 -13.96
N ALA A 1013 12.45 -4.12 -15.08
CA ALA A 1013 11.09 -4.60 -15.09
C ALA A 1013 11.06 -6.06 -14.64
N HIS A 1014 9.94 -6.44 -14.04
CA HIS A 1014 9.55 -7.82 -13.88
C HIS A 1014 9.36 -8.49 -15.25
N LYS A 1015 9.60 -9.80 -15.31
CA LYS A 1015 9.65 -10.59 -16.55
C LYS A 1015 8.89 -11.92 -16.41
N GLY A 1016 8.43 -12.46 -17.54
CA GLY A 1016 7.76 -13.77 -17.62
C GLY A 1016 6.30 -13.78 -17.13
N GLY A 1017 5.68 -12.62 -16.93
CA GLY A 1017 4.31 -12.49 -16.45
C GLY A 1017 4.12 -13.01 -15.02
N ILE A 1018 2.93 -13.53 -14.71
CA ILE A 1018 2.56 -13.97 -13.35
C ILE A 1018 1.76 -15.27 -13.38
N THR A 1019 1.67 -15.94 -12.23
CA THR A 1019 0.58 -16.87 -11.93
C THR A 1019 -0.33 -16.24 -10.89
N TYR A 1020 -1.63 -16.51 -10.91
CA TYR A 1020 -2.53 -15.93 -9.92
C TYR A 1020 -3.71 -16.84 -9.59
N ASP A 1021 -4.32 -16.53 -8.45
CA ASP A 1021 -5.61 -17.09 -8.06
C ASP A 1021 -6.41 -16.13 -7.19
N VAL A 1022 -7.71 -16.36 -7.09
CA VAL A 1022 -8.63 -15.56 -6.28
C VAL A 1022 -8.82 -16.22 -4.91
N LEU A 1023 -8.68 -15.43 -3.85
CA LEU A 1023 -8.81 -15.89 -2.46
C LEU A 1023 -10.27 -15.89 -2.00
N SER A 1024 -11.07 -14.93 -2.44
CA SER A 1024 -12.51 -14.83 -2.17
C SER A 1024 -13.29 -15.72 -3.13
N ARG A 1025 -13.32 -17.03 -2.87
CA ARG A 1025 -14.16 -17.98 -3.64
C ARG A 1025 -15.51 -18.11 -2.95
N GLU A 1026 -16.50 -17.32 -3.39
CA GLU A 1026 -17.88 -17.76 -3.19
C GLU A 1026 -18.08 -19.02 -4.04
N LEU A 1027 -18.56 -20.05 -3.37
CA LEU A 1027 -18.72 -21.37 -3.96
C LEU A 1027 -19.77 -21.26 -5.06
N MET A 1028 -19.35 -21.39 -6.33
CA MET A 1028 -20.20 -22.08 -7.29
C MET A 1028 -20.41 -23.50 -6.73
N GLY A 1029 -21.50 -23.65 -5.98
CA GLY A 1029 -22.07 -24.94 -5.58
C GLY A 1029 -22.70 -25.64 -6.77
#